data_AF-A0A222EPU4-F1
#
_entry.id   AF-A0A222EPU4-F1
#
_cell.length_a   1.000
_cell.length_b   1.000
_cell.length_c   1.000
_cell.angle_alpha   90.00
_cell.angle_beta   90.00
_cell.angle_gamma   90.00
#
_symmetry.space_group_name_H-M   'P 1'
#
loop_
_entity.id
_entity.type
_entity.pdbx_description
1 polymer ?
#
loop_
_entity_poly.entity_id
_entity_poly.type
_entity_poly.pdbx_seq_one_letter_code
_entity_poly.pdbx_strand_id
1 'polypeptide(L)'
;MKKLLTFTSISMFCLTVLVVPLFFIILSFNNSHVNQAPNNNINNSNGDISKSNQGFNDLNTMDENGEVTKNLGIINLSGKSEITADIADQFLKMNNSNDKIFSLNTEDIYIKSVFLSNARITLEGFVGFVDVTYTLKNLDKLIDNIDIGNINKLDDSSIFDKFKSMNKKFLNVDLPSIFSIEYNDLKSSYLVFNSGGKPTGRSDNNKITINYKISNLDSLILVKNIGDVSTIKHEDIVNKVITANQKNQNIAIIEKFKNSFSVKSDNSSYNSATLLLNTNDLEVNYSDLSFKIDNLNCLIDTSSLGYLNNINKTEIVNKVVEMNPLLKSYLSDNKDEALEVTEYHLKSAKFKLKNNIKLSQEISVNYDCKTLSGIIQTNKLGDIEEYNKYNPNTQIVENTKKSNFLLDEINDNNRFIVSNINYENFTSSQQRVASSYNLTISGYEGSVNLNYGVKRKNVSDVIKNKNLGSFYWTNKQEVIDRISTSLDLNNVYVNSLTYDSVEIKAKEDSLKFYDSVNVSFKTDFNNRGTKTDISTVANAVRNSSTEVITKSHIQDSSTFGTHYINDSGGEQKFNFNYIVPLSISTLYYYKSNSYLRLFAKITLSKLASTGSVENTGTSIGGSTSSILDIPISTINSLSSNGNPWTGEIDTGGKFNNQRVGFRTRSWGMCNKSDTLGITSRFEVNVRKNSVDGDNQSLIFSFTVSNSMSDWSTCDSFDTWYKFTIYGISVESK
;
A
#
# COMPACT_ATOMS: atom_id res chain seq x y z
N MET A 1 57.88 -16.76 41.32
CA MET A 1 58.91 -17.83 41.21
C MET A 1 58.57 -18.92 40.19
N LYS A 2 57.34 -19.44 40.09
CA LYS A 2 56.99 -20.49 39.08
C LYS A 2 57.25 -20.10 37.61
N LYS A 3 57.03 -18.82 37.23
CA LYS A 3 57.27 -18.32 35.86
C LYS A 3 58.76 -18.21 35.49
N LEU A 4 59.64 -18.01 36.47
CA LEU A 4 61.08 -17.93 36.25
C LEU A 4 61.65 -19.34 36.03
N LEU A 5 61.17 -20.31 36.82
CA LEU A 5 61.51 -21.72 36.70
C LEU A 5 61.13 -22.29 35.33
N THR A 6 59.93 -22.02 34.82
CA THR A 6 59.55 -22.47 33.47
C THR A 6 60.37 -21.79 32.37
N PHE A 7 60.72 -20.51 32.52
CA PHE A 7 61.56 -19.82 31.53
C PHE A 7 62.98 -20.37 31.52
N THR A 8 63.57 -20.66 32.69
CA THR A 8 64.87 -21.33 32.81
C THR A 8 64.82 -22.77 32.29
N SER A 9 63.74 -23.51 32.53
CA SER A 9 63.57 -24.87 32.02
C SER A 9 63.48 -24.90 30.50
N ILE A 10 62.74 -23.98 29.88
CA ILE A 10 62.59 -23.89 28.42
C ILE A 10 63.91 -23.44 27.77
N SER A 11 64.61 -22.47 28.36
CA SER A 11 65.92 -22.04 27.85
C SER A 11 67.00 -23.11 28.00
N MET A 12 67.00 -23.89 29.10
CA MET A 12 67.87 -25.06 29.25
C MET A 12 67.52 -26.16 28.24
N PHE A 13 66.23 -26.43 28.00
CA PHE A 13 65.78 -27.42 27.01
C PHE A 13 66.18 -27.02 25.60
N CYS A 14 66.00 -25.75 25.23
CA CYS A 14 66.44 -25.21 23.93
C CYS A 14 67.96 -25.29 23.76
N LEU A 15 68.75 -25.00 24.80
CA LEU A 15 70.20 -25.15 24.74
C LEU A 15 70.63 -26.62 24.63
N THR A 16 70.02 -27.55 25.35
CA THR A 16 70.35 -28.99 25.23
C THR A 16 69.94 -29.57 23.88
N VAL A 17 68.79 -29.17 23.32
CA VAL A 17 68.34 -29.62 21.99
C VAL A 17 69.22 -29.04 20.87
N LEU A 18 69.81 -27.85 21.05
CA LEU A 18 70.75 -27.29 20.09
C LEU A 18 72.18 -27.86 20.24
N VAL A 19 72.68 -27.99 21.47
CA VAL A 19 74.10 -28.29 21.72
C VAL A 19 74.39 -29.79 21.68
N VAL A 20 73.48 -30.67 22.13
CA VAL A 20 73.74 -32.12 22.16
C VAL A 20 73.89 -32.71 20.76
N PRO A 21 73.03 -32.38 19.76
CA PRO A 21 73.25 -32.82 18.39
C PRO A 21 74.55 -32.26 17.80
N LEU A 22 74.88 -30.99 18.08
CA LEU A 22 76.15 -30.38 17.63
C LEU A 22 77.38 -31.06 18.24
N PHE A 23 77.33 -31.45 19.52
CA PHE A 23 78.43 -32.16 20.18
C PHE A 23 78.61 -33.58 19.63
N PHE A 24 77.51 -34.28 19.32
CA PHE A 24 77.55 -35.57 18.62
C PHE A 24 78.05 -35.42 17.18
N ILE A 25 77.67 -34.36 16.47
CA ILE A 25 78.19 -34.06 15.13
C ILE A 25 79.69 -33.77 15.20
N ILE A 26 80.18 -32.98 16.15
CA ILE A 26 81.61 -32.66 16.33
C ILE A 26 82.43 -33.89 16.72
N LEU A 27 81.93 -34.74 17.63
CA LEU A 27 82.59 -36.00 18.00
C LEU A 27 82.60 -37.00 16.84
N SER A 28 81.51 -37.11 16.08
CA SER A 28 81.48 -37.91 14.85
C SER A 28 82.41 -37.34 13.78
N PHE A 29 82.56 -36.02 13.65
CA PHE A 29 83.49 -35.37 12.73
C PHE A 29 84.96 -35.60 13.11
N ASN A 30 85.28 -35.60 14.42
CA ASN A 30 86.65 -35.86 14.87
C ASN A 30 87.04 -37.34 14.76
N ASN A 31 86.08 -38.27 14.94
CA ASN A 31 86.34 -39.69 14.73
C ASN A 31 86.33 -40.10 13.25
N SER A 32 85.62 -39.37 12.37
CA SER A 32 85.64 -39.64 10.91
C SER A 32 86.91 -39.14 10.20
N HIS A 33 87.81 -38.45 10.90
CA HIS A 33 89.12 -38.00 10.38
C HIS A 33 90.31 -38.81 10.91
N VAL A 34 90.08 -39.89 11.65
CA VAL A 34 91.14 -40.88 11.93
C VAL A 34 91.27 -41.77 10.70
N ASN A 35 92.35 -41.57 9.94
CA ASN A 35 92.71 -42.36 8.75
C ASN A 35 92.74 -43.86 9.09
N GLN A 36 91.68 -44.59 8.75
CA GLN A 36 91.73 -46.03 8.59
C GLN A 36 91.78 -46.31 7.09
N ALA A 37 92.94 -46.76 6.61
CA ALA A 37 93.00 -47.42 5.33
C ALA A 37 92.12 -48.68 5.42
N PRO A 38 91.26 -48.99 4.44
CA PRO A 38 90.48 -50.22 4.48
C PRO A 38 91.46 -51.40 4.47
N ASN A 39 91.40 -52.23 5.52
CA ASN A 39 91.99 -53.56 5.58
C ASN A 39 93.55 -53.70 5.53
N ASN A 40 94.28 -52.98 6.37
CA ASN A 40 95.69 -53.32 6.66
C ASN A 40 95.87 -54.01 8.02
N ASN A 41 96.23 -55.30 7.98
CA ASN A 41 96.82 -56.01 9.12
C ASN A 41 98.15 -55.34 9.49
N ILE A 42 98.28 -54.97 10.76
CA ILE A 42 99.47 -54.31 11.32
C ILE A 42 100.67 -55.26 11.24
N ASN A 43 101.67 -54.91 10.42
CA ASN A 43 103.04 -55.37 10.62
C ASN A 43 104.01 -54.21 10.41
N ASN A 44 104.64 -53.79 11.50
CA ASN A 44 105.66 -52.75 11.54
C ASN A 44 106.95 -53.24 10.85
N SER A 45 107.30 -52.64 9.72
CA SER A 45 108.70 -52.49 9.32
C SER A 45 108.96 -51.05 8.90
N ASN A 46 109.82 -50.37 9.66
CA ASN A 46 110.27 -49.00 9.41
C ASN A 46 110.94 -48.87 8.03
N GLY A 47 110.44 -47.94 7.22
CA GLY A 47 111.08 -47.44 6.02
C GLY A 47 110.40 -46.15 5.55
N ASP A 48 111.18 -45.07 5.46
CA ASP A 48 110.78 -43.71 5.08
C ASP A 48 109.85 -43.65 3.86
N ILE A 49 108.68 -43.00 4.02
CA ILE A 49 107.91 -42.42 2.91
C ILE A 49 107.52 -40.98 3.26
N SER A 50 108.48 -40.07 3.14
CA SER A 50 108.18 -38.64 3.00
C SER A 50 107.80 -38.36 1.55
N LYS A 51 106.49 -38.42 1.25
CA LYS A 51 105.73 -37.76 0.16
C LYS A 51 104.52 -38.65 -0.23
N SER A 52 103.43 -38.53 0.51
CA SER A 52 102.10 -38.86 0.00
C SER A 52 101.06 -38.05 0.77
N ASN A 53 100.17 -37.41 0.01
CA ASN A 53 99.19 -36.44 0.46
C ASN A 53 97.96 -37.15 1.06
N GLN A 54 97.22 -36.43 1.89
CA GLN A 54 96.04 -36.80 2.68
C GLN A 54 95.14 -37.93 2.12
N GLY A 55 94.84 -38.91 2.98
CA GLY A 55 94.27 -40.22 2.65
C GLY A 55 92.75 -40.32 2.50
N PHE A 56 92.16 -39.65 1.51
CA PHE A 56 90.87 -40.02 0.93
C PHE A 56 90.96 -39.86 -0.60
N ASN A 57 90.49 -40.84 -1.36
CA ASN A 57 90.40 -40.71 -2.82
C ASN A 57 89.19 -39.82 -3.16
N ASP A 58 89.35 -38.85 -4.07
CA ASP A 58 88.24 -38.03 -4.55
C ASP A 58 87.48 -38.75 -5.67
N LEU A 59 86.25 -39.16 -5.36
CA LEU A 59 85.36 -39.87 -6.27
C LEU A 59 84.92 -38.98 -7.45
N ASN A 60 84.81 -37.66 -7.24
CA ASN A 60 84.46 -36.72 -8.31
C ASN A 60 85.61 -36.61 -9.32
N THR A 61 86.86 -36.56 -8.86
CA THR A 61 88.03 -36.53 -9.74
C THR A 61 88.17 -37.85 -10.52
N MET A 62 87.91 -39.00 -9.87
CA MET A 62 87.93 -40.30 -10.55
C MET A 62 86.79 -40.45 -11.56
N ASP A 63 85.62 -39.89 -11.26
CA ASP A 63 84.51 -39.74 -12.18
C ASP A 63 84.93 -38.89 -13.41
N GLU A 64 85.47 -37.68 -13.20
CA GLU A 64 85.87 -36.75 -14.27
C GLU A 64 86.93 -37.34 -15.21
N ASN A 65 87.85 -38.15 -14.66
CA ASN A 65 88.89 -38.85 -15.42
C ASN A 65 88.40 -40.12 -16.12
N GLY A 66 87.12 -40.49 -15.97
CA GLY A 66 86.55 -41.69 -16.58
C GLY A 66 87.01 -43.01 -15.95
N GLU A 67 87.56 -42.98 -14.74
CA GLU A 67 88.05 -44.14 -14.00
C GLU A 67 86.91 -44.92 -13.30
N VAL A 68 85.71 -44.34 -13.25
CA VAL A 68 84.50 -44.95 -12.66
C VAL A 68 83.46 -45.22 -13.75
N THR A 69 83.10 -46.50 -13.91
CA THR A 69 81.99 -46.92 -14.77
C THR A 69 80.67 -46.47 -14.17
N LYS A 70 80.07 -45.43 -14.75
CA LYS A 70 78.77 -44.89 -14.33
C LYS A 70 77.58 -45.67 -14.85
N ASN A 71 77.68 -46.24 -16.05
CA ASN A 71 76.59 -47.02 -16.62
C ASN A 71 76.69 -48.46 -16.15
N LEU A 72 75.85 -48.83 -15.19
CA LEU A 72 75.83 -50.17 -14.60
C LEU A 72 75.12 -51.21 -15.48
N GLY A 73 74.56 -50.77 -16.61
CA GLY A 73 73.83 -51.62 -17.54
C GLY A 73 72.53 -52.14 -16.94
N ILE A 74 72.20 -53.39 -17.22
CA ILE A 74 70.95 -54.00 -16.76
C ILE A 74 71.16 -54.64 -15.38
N ILE A 75 70.47 -54.12 -14.37
CA ILE A 75 70.40 -54.70 -13.03
C ILE A 75 69.23 -55.69 -13.00
N ASN A 76 69.54 -56.95 -12.69
CA ASN A 76 68.54 -57.97 -12.47
C ASN A 76 68.23 -58.08 -10.98
N LEU A 77 67.07 -57.57 -10.59
CA LEU A 77 66.66 -57.53 -9.19
C LEU A 77 66.50 -58.93 -8.61
N SER A 78 67.15 -59.17 -7.47
CA SER A 78 67.16 -60.45 -6.78
C SER A 78 65.81 -60.76 -6.12
N GLY A 79 65.05 -59.71 -5.77
CA GLY A 79 63.76 -59.79 -5.11
C GLY A 79 63.82 -60.20 -3.64
N LYS A 80 65.02 -60.40 -3.06
CA LYS A 80 65.22 -60.81 -1.67
C LYS A 80 65.76 -59.69 -0.76
N SER A 81 66.40 -58.68 -1.33
CA SER A 81 67.03 -57.55 -0.63
C SER A 81 66.41 -56.21 -1.05
N GLU A 82 66.84 -55.13 -0.39
CA GLU A 82 66.54 -53.76 -0.81
C GLU A 82 67.14 -53.47 -2.20
N ILE A 83 66.47 -52.62 -2.97
CA ILE A 83 66.94 -52.21 -4.31
C ILE A 83 68.37 -51.64 -4.29
N THR A 84 68.75 -51.01 -3.17
CA THR A 84 70.07 -50.45 -2.90
C THR A 84 71.16 -51.52 -2.92
N ALA A 85 70.91 -52.71 -2.37
CA ALA A 85 71.88 -53.80 -2.37
C ALA A 85 72.18 -54.30 -3.79
N ASP A 86 71.15 -54.50 -4.62
CA ASP A 86 71.31 -54.93 -6.01
C ASP A 86 72.04 -53.87 -6.87
N ILE A 87 71.87 -52.57 -6.56
CA ILE A 87 72.61 -51.47 -7.21
C ILE A 87 74.08 -51.46 -6.76
N ALA A 88 74.35 -51.62 -5.47
CA ALA A 88 75.70 -51.66 -4.90
C ALA A 88 76.50 -52.83 -5.48
N ASP A 89 75.91 -54.03 -5.53
CA ASP A 89 76.52 -55.23 -6.13
C ASP A 89 76.90 -55.00 -7.59
N GLN A 90 75.99 -54.41 -8.38
CA GLN A 90 76.26 -54.14 -9.78
C GLN A 90 77.32 -53.04 -9.95
N PHE A 91 77.35 -52.03 -9.07
CA PHE A 91 78.39 -51.01 -9.07
C PHE A 91 79.78 -51.60 -8.89
N LEU A 92 79.98 -52.45 -7.88
CA LEU A 92 81.25 -53.15 -7.63
C LEU A 92 81.63 -54.03 -8.81
N LYS A 93 80.68 -54.78 -9.35
CA LYS A 93 80.91 -55.65 -10.49
C LYS A 93 81.40 -54.90 -11.73
N MET A 94 80.84 -53.73 -12.00
CA MET A 94 81.19 -52.90 -13.17
C MET A 94 82.47 -52.07 -12.96
N ASN A 95 82.93 -51.93 -11.71
CA ASN A 95 84.14 -51.22 -11.34
C ASN A 95 85.23 -52.14 -10.76
N ASN A 96 85.10 -53.45 -10.94
CA ASN A 96 86.01 -54.46 -10.38
C ASN A 96 87.45 -54.38 -10.92
N SER A 97 87.67 -53.66 -12.00
CA SER A 97 88.98 -53.43 -12.62
C SER A 97 89.68 -52.16 -12.10
N ASN A 98 89.01 -51.39 -11.24
CA ASN A 98 89.60 -50.23 -10.58
C ASN A 98 90.21 -50.65 -9.24
N ASP A 99 91.53 -50.64 -9.13
CA ASP A 99 92.28 -51.10 -7.95
C ASP A 99 91.88 -50.38 -6.63
N LYS A 100 91.32 -49.17 -6.72
CA LYS A 100 90.85 -48.40 -5.56
C LYS A 100 89.44 -48.79 -5.09
N ILE A 101 88.61 -49.34 -5.99
CA ILE A 101 87.21 -49.72 -5.72
C ILE A 101 87.09 -51.23 -5.52
N PHE A 102 87.96 -52.03 -6.13
CA PHE A 102 87.93 -53.49 -6.10
C PHE A 102 87.93 -54.10 -4.67
N SER A 103 88.54 -53.42 -3.70
CA SER A 103 88.60 -53.88 -2.31
C SER A 103 87.35 -53.59 -1.48
N LEU A 104 86.37 -52.86 -2.02
CA LEU A 104 85.13 -52.50 -1.33
C LEU A 104 84.10 -53.64 -1.42
N ASN A 105 83.34 -53.81 -0.36
CA ASN A 105 82.15 -54.67 -0.31
C ASN A 105 80.88 -53.82 -0.43
N THR A 106 79.72 -54.47 -0.56
CA THR A 106 78.43 -53.78 -0.66
C THR A 106 78.09 -52.93 0.56
N GLU A 107 78.58 -53.30 1.74
CA GLU A 107 78.42 -52.53 2.98
C GLU A 107 79.18 -51.20 2.96
N ASP A 108 80.25 -51.11 2.15
CA ASP A 108 81.06 -49.89 1.98
C ASP A 108 80.44 -48.91 0.95
N ILE A 109 79.27 -49.25 0.39
CA ILE A 109 78.54 -48.47 -0.61
C ILE A 109 77.29 -47.86 0.00
N TYR A 110 77.26 -46.54 0.10
CA TYR A 110 76.12 -45.79 0.59
C TYR A 110 75.37 -45.14 -0.57
N ILE A 111 74.12 -45.54 -0.78
CA ILE A 111 73.27 -44.98 -1.85
C ILE A 111 72.36 -43.90 -1.25
N LYS A 112 72.60 -42.65 -1.63
CA LYS A 112 71.91 -41.48 -1.04
C LYS A 112 70.56 -41.17 -1.69
N SER A 113 70.38 -41.54 -2.96
CA SER A 113 69.11 -41.41 -3.67
C SER A 113 68.98 -42.48 -4.74
N VAL A 114 67.82 -43.14 -4.82
CA VAL A 114 67.52 -44.19 -5.80
C VAL A 114 66.36 -43.76 -6.69
N PHE A 115 66.59 -43.77 -7.99
CA PHE A 115 65.56 -43.67 -9.04
C PHE A 115 65.53 -44.99 -9.84
N LEU A 116 64.57 -45.16 -10.77
CA LEU A 116 64.50 -46.41 -11.56
C LEU A 116 65.65 -46.59 -12.56
N SER A 117 66.29 -45.50 -12.96
CA SER A 117 67.32 -45.51 -14.00
C SER A 117 68.64 -44.88 -13.58
N ASN A 118 68.72 -44.34 -12.36
CA ASN A 118 69.94 -43.80 -11.81
C ASN A 118 69.94 -43.85 -10.28
N ALA A 119 71.14 -43.79 -9.69
CA ALA A 119 71.31 -43.63 -8.26
C ALA A 119 72.53 -42.75 -7.99
N ARG A 120 72.53 -42.11 -6.82
CA ARG A 120 73.70 -41.39 -6.32
C ARG A 120 74.43 -42.25 -5.30
N ILE A 121 75.67 -42.60 -5.62
CA ILE A 121 76.51 -43.49 -4.83
C ILE A 121 77.62 -42.69 -4.15
N THR A 122 77.85 -42.99 -2.88
CA THR A 122 79.03 -42.56 -2.11
C THR A 122 79.72 -43.80 -1.54
N LEU A 123 81.04 -43.77 -1.47
CA LEU A 123 81.85 -44.92 -1.05
C LEU A 123 82.55 -44.60 0.27
N GLU A 124 82.67 -45.60 1.15
CA GLU A 124 83.46 -45.48 2.38
C GLU A 124 84.94 -45.23 2.05
N GLY A 125 85.57 -44.26 2.71
CA GLY A 125 86.96 -43.89 2.43
C GLY A 125 87.17 -42.99 1.19
N PHE A 126 86.09 -42.48 0.57
CA PHE A 126 86.13 -41.53 -0.54
C PHE A 126 85.44 -40.20 -0.18
N VAL A 127 85.90 -39.10 -0.77
CA VAL A 127 85.22 -37.79 -0.75
C VAL A 127 84.49 -37.61 -2.08
N GLY A 128 83.25 -37.12 -2.05
CA GLY A 128 82.45 -36.89 -3.27
C GLY A 128 81.33 -37.92 -3.48
N PHE A 129 80.73 -37.91 -4.67
CA PHE A 129 79.66 -38.83 -5.07
C PHE A 129 79.76 -39.15 -6.56
N VAL A 130 79.21 -40.28 -6.98
CA VAL A 130 79.03 -40.61 -8.40
C VAL A 130 77.56 -40.85 -8.70
N ASP A 131 77.08 -40.21 -9.76
CA ASP A 131 75.75 -40.47 -10.29
C ASP A 131 75.85 -41.60 -11.33
N VAL A 132 75.27 -42.75 -10.99
CA VAL A 132 75.27 -43.95 -11.84
C VAL A 132 73.96 -44.09 -12.57
N THR A 133 73.99 -44.64 -13.78
CA THR A 133 72.79 -44.93 -14.57
C THR A 133 72.64 -46.44 -14.78
N TYR A 134 71.42 -46.96 -14.79
CA TYR A 134 71.12 -48.38 -14.97
C TYR A 134 69.73 -48.63 -15.55
N THR A 135 69.45 -49.88 -15.90
CA THR A 135 68.11 -50.35 -16.30
C THR A 135 67.69 -51.52 -15.42
N LEU A 136 66.57 -51.40 -14.70
CA LEU A 136 66.02 -52.48 -13.90
C LEU A 136 65.19 -53.45 -14.76
N LYS A 137 65.54 -54.73 -14.79
CA LYS A 137 64.87 -55.72 -15.66
C LYS A 137 63.50 -56.19 -15.15
N ASN A 138 63.32 -56.30 -13.83
CA ASN A 138 62.18 -57.00 -13.20
C ASN A 138 61.60 -56.22 -12.01
N LEU A 139 61.08 -55.02 -12.24
CA LEU A 139 60.54 -54.16 -11.16
C LEU A 139 59.43 -54.83 -10.34
N ASP A 140 58.65 -55.70 -10.98
CA ASP A 140 57.51 -56.39 -10.35
C ASP A 140 57.97 -57.30 -9.20
N LYS A 141 59.25 -57.71 -9.14
CA LYS A 141 59.84 -58.46 -8.02
C LYS A 141 60.06 -57.64 -6.74
N LEU A 142 59.92 -56.32 -6.82
CA LEU A 142 59.99 -55.42 -5.66
C LEU A 142 58.62 -55.20 -5.01
N ILE A 143 57.55 -55.66 -5.66
CA ILE A 143 56.18 -55.53 -5.18
C ILE A 143 55.84 -56.83 -4.45
N ASP A 144 56.03 -56.81 -3.14
CA ASP A 144 55.69 -57.94 -2.26
C ASP A 144 54.17 -58.08 -2.08
N ASN A 145 53.44 -56.97 -2.12
CA ASN A 145 52.00 -56.96 -1.93
C ASN A 145 51.30 -55.90 -2.82
N ILE A 146 50.41 -56.38 -3.68
CA ILE A 146 49.51 -55.55 -4.49
C ILE A 146 48.28 -55.11 -3.71
N ASP A 147 47.93 -55.80 -2.62
CA ASP A 147 46.88 -55.39 -1.69
C ASP A 147 47.49 -54.47 -0.61
N ILE A 148 47.19 -53.18 -0.72
CA ILE A 148 47.69 -52.18 0.22
C ILE A 148 46.78 -52.04 1.46
N GLY A 149 45.70 -52.81 1.55
CA GLY A 149 44.77 -52.81 2.67
C GLY A 149 43.91 -51.55 2.74
N ASN A 150 43.56 -51.12 3.96
CA ASN A 150 42.68 -49.98 4.15
C ASN A 150 43.37 -48.65 3.88
N ILE A 151 42.74 -47.80 3.08
CA ILE A 151 43.15 -46.42 2.83
C ILE A 151 42.15 -45.44 3.43
N ASN A 152 42.67 -44.39 4.06
CA ASN A 152 41.84 -43.39 4.75
C ASN A 152 41.23 -42.36 3.80
N LYS A 153 41.95 -42.04 2.72
CA LYS A 153 41.55 -41.11 1.66
C LYS A 153 41.98 -41.68 0.32
N LEU A 154 41.15 -41.49 -0.69
CA LEU A 154 41.45 -41.89 -2.06
C LEU A 154 42.16 -40.74 -2.78
N ASP A 155 43.40 -40.48 -2.37
CA ASP A 155 44.32 -39.51 -2.96
C ASP A 155 45.71 -40.14 -3.17
N ASP A 156 46.51 -39.51 -4.04
CA ASP A 156 47.78 -40.09 -4.50
C ASP A 156 48.76 -40.32 -3.35
N SER A 157 48.85 -39.35 -2.42
CA SER A 157 49.74 -39.43 -1.26
C SER A 157 49.37 -40.62 -0.38
N SER A 158 48.08 -40.77 -0.06
CA SER A 158 47.59 -41.85 0.80
C SER A 158 47.83 -43.22 0.18
N ILE A 159 47.63 -43.35 -1.14
CA ILE A 159 47.90 -44.60 -1.86
C ILE A 159 49.40 -44.88 -1.89
N PHE A 160 50.24 -43.90 -2.22
CA PHE A 160 51.70 -44.09 -2.28
C PHE A 160 52.29 -44.41 -0.91
N ASP A 161 51.92 -43.69 0.15
CA ASP A 161 52.39 -43.94 1.50
C ASP A 161 51.99 -45.33 1.98
N LYS A 162 50.74 -45.73 1.69
CA LYS A 162 50.27 -47.06 2.03
C LYS A 162 50.98 -48.14 1.21
N PHE A 163 51.19 -47.92 -0.09
CA PHE A 163 51.94 -48.82 -0.96
C PHE A 163 53.39 -49.00 -0.49
N LYS A 164 54.09 -47.92 -0.08
CA LYS A 164 55.43 -47.99 0.52
C LYS A 164 55.44 -48.75 1.84
N SER A 165 54.44 -48.52 2.70
CA SER A 165 54.34 -49.21 3.99
C SER A 165 54.18 -50.72 3.85
N MET A 166 53.48 -51.16 2.81
CA MET A 166 53.21 -52.57 2.52
C MET A 166 54.34 -53.22 1.69
N ASN A 167 55.08 -52.42 0.92
CA ASN A 167 56.21 -52.84 0.11
C ASN A 167 57.49 -52.14 0.58
N LYS A 168 58.05 -52.60 1.72
CA LYS A 168 59.20 -51.94 2.39
C LYS A 168 60.42 -51.73 1.49
N LYS A 169 60.56 -52.52 0.43
CA LYS A 169 61.60 -52.37 -0.61
C LYS A 169 61.57 -50.99 -1.31
N PHE A 170 60.48 -50.23 -1.19
CA PHE A 170 60.34 -48.86 -1.73
C PHE A 170 60.46 -47.74 -0.69
N LEU A 171 60.85 -48.02 0.56
CA LEU A 171 60.90 -47.01 1.64
C LEU A 171 61.70 -45.75 1.27
N ASN A 172 62.83 -45.92 0.58
CA ASN A 172 63.72 -44.83 0.15
C ASN A 172 63.54 -44.42 -1.33
N VAL A 173 62.43 -44.84 -1.96
CA VAL A 173 62.13 -44.56 -3.37
C VAL A 173 61.06 -43.49 -3.47
N ASP A 174 61.28 -42.48 -4.33
CA ASP A 174 60.28 -41.44 -4.60
C ASP A 174 59.23 -41.91 -5.62
N LEU A 175 58.24 -42.68 -5.15
CA LEU A 175 57.17 -43.22 -6.00
C LEU A 175 56.39 -42.16 -6.79
N PRO A 176 55.99 -41.00 -6.24
CA PRO A 176 55.32 -39.95 -7.00
C PRO A 176 56.10 -39.43 -8.22
N SER A 177 57.44 -39.38 -8.17
CA SER A 177 58.25 -38.99 -9.33
C SER A 177 58.21 -40.04 -10.45
N ILE A 178 57.92 -41.29 -10.10
CA ILE A 178 58.05 -42.47 -10.97
C ILE A 178 56.69 -42.89 -11.55
N PHE A 179 55.66 -42.86 -10.70
CA PHE A 179 54.33 -43.33 -11.02
C PHE A 179 53.31 -42.20 -10.88
N SER A 180 52.30 -42.25 -11.73
CA SER A 180 51.01 -41.63 -11.53
C SER A 180 50.00 -42.71 -11.15
N ILE A 181 48.98 -42.33 -10.39
CA ILE A 181 47.85 -43.23 -10.09
C ILE A 181 46.73 -42.96 -11.08
N GLU A 182 46.28 -44.00 -11.76
CA GLU A 182 45.07 -44.00 -12.56
C GLU A 182 43.98 -44.74 -11.80
N TYR A 183 42.96 -44.00 -11.37
CA TYR A 183 41.87 -44.49 -10.54
C TYR A 183 40.86 -45.32 -11.37
N ASN A 184 40.65 -46.59 -11.02
CA ASN A 184 39.82 -47.52 -11.78
C ASN A 184 38.42 -47.72 -11.16
N ASP A 185 38.36 -48.12 -9.89
CA ASP A 185 37.13 -48.33 -9.13
C ASP A 185 37.33 -48.14 -7.61
N LEU A 186 36.31 -48.48 -6.82
CA LEU A 186 36.34 -48.33 -5.36
C LEU A 186 37.33 -49.26 -4.65
N LYS A 187 37.87 -50.28 -5.34
CA LYS A 187 38.74 -51.30 -4.74
C LYS A 187 40.11 -51.40 -5.41
N SER A 188 40.33 -50.69 -6.50
CA SER A 188 41.54 -50.80 -7.29
C SER A 188 41.90 -49.51 -8.02
N SER A 189 43.21 -49.31 -8.15
CA SER A 189 43.81 -48.31 -9.03
C SER A 189 45.00 -48.92 -9.76
N TYR A 190 45.46 -48.25 -10.81
CA TYR A 190 46.64 -48.64 -11.55
C TYR A 190 47.79 -47.69 -11.24
N LEU A 191 48.96 -48.23 -10.92
CA LEU A 191 50.21 -47.48 -11.07
C LEU A 191 50.58 -47.45 -12.54
N VAL A 192 50.75 -46.24 -13.05
CA VAL A 192 51.17 -45.97 -14.43
C VAL A 192 52.49 -45.22 -14.39
N PHE A 193 53.43 -45.59 -15.25
CA PHE A 193 54.73 -44.94 -15.30
C PHE A 193 54.63 -43.51 -15.85
N ASN A 194 55.24 -42.55 -15.15
CA ASN A 194 55.40 -41.19 -15.63
C ASN A 194 56.32 -41.18 -16.87
N SER A 195 56.04 -40.29 -17.83
CA SER A 195 56.74 -40.22 -19.13
C SER A 195 58.26 -40.05 -19.04
N GLY A 196 58.77 -39.42 -17.98
CA GLY A 196 60.21 -39.25 -17.71
C GLY A 196 60.88 -40.38 -16.91
N GLY A 197 60.11 -41.33 -16.35
CA GLY A 197 60.61 -42.45 -15.54
C GLY A 197 60.61 -43.80 -16.27
N LYS A 198 60.35 -43.80 -17.58
CA LYS A 198 60.20 -45.03 -18.39
C LYS A 198 61.53 -45.76 -18.55
N PRO A 199 61.64 -47.04 -18.13
CA PRO A 199 62.76 -47.88 -18.53
C PRO A 199 62.70 -48.15 -20.05
N THR A 200 63.83 -48.01 -20.75
CA THR A 200 63.94 -48.36 -22.17
C THR A 200 63.57 -49.84 -22.38
N GLY A 201 62.53 -50.10 -23.20
CA GLY A 201 62.11 -51.45 -23.61
C GLY A 201 60.82 -52.00 -22.97
N ARG A 202 60.11 -51.25 -22.13
CA ARG A 202 58.74 -51.61 -21.69
C ARG A 202 57.69 -50.97 -22.61
N SER A 203 56.60 -51.70 -22.90
CA SER A 203 55.46 -51.17 -23.66
C SER A 203 54.60 -50.25 -22.80
N ASP A 204 53.90 -49.31 -23.43
CA ASP A 204 52.99 -48.35 -22.77
C ASP A 204 51.80 -49.01 -22.02
N ASN A 205 51.62 -50.33 -22.13
CA ASN A 205 50.49 -51.06 -21.57
C ASN A 205 50.77 -51.76 -20.22
N ASN A 206 51.97 -51.67 -19.67
CA ASN A 206 52.30 -52.32 -18.39
C ASN A 206 51.84 -51.49 -17.19
N LYS A 207 50.54 -51.55 -16.89
CA LYS A 207 49.93 -51.01 -15.66
C LYS A 207 50.07 -52.03 -14.52
N ILE A 208 50.39 -51.57 -13.31
CA ILE A 208 50.40 -52.42 -12.12
C ILE A 208 49.11 -52.17 -11.35
N THR A 209 48.28 -53.20 -11.18
CA THR A 209 47.06 -53.10 -10.36
C THR A 209 47.42 -53.09 -8.89
N ILE A 210 46.96 -52.06 -8.17
CA ILE A 210 46.93 -52.01 -6.72
C ILE A 210 45.49 -52.23 -6.27
N ASN A 211 45.30 -53.12 -5.30
CA ASN A 211 44.03 -53.32 -4.62
C ASN A 211 44.04 -52.61 -3.26
N TYR A 212 42.93 -52.00 -2.89
CA TYR A 212 42.72 -51.35 -1.60
C TYR A 212 41.28 -51.50 -1.12
N LYS A 213 41.05 -51.15 0.14
CA LYS A 213 39.71 -51.02 0.71
C LYS A 213 39.53 -49.60 1.23
N ILE A 214 38.47 -48.95 0.78
CA ILE A 214 37.98 -47.71 1.38
C ILE A 214 36.97 -48.07 2.47
N SER A 215 37.13 -47.51 3.67
CA SER A 215 36.28 -47.84 4.81
C SER A 215 34.94 -47.11 4.79
N ASN A 216 34.90 -45.92 4.20
CA ASN A 216 33.71 -45.07 4.22
C ASN A 216 33.64 -44.17 2.98
N LEU A 217 32.45 -43.60 2.73
CA LEU A 217 32.23 -42.67 1.62
C LEU A 217 33.02 -41.35 1.78
N ASP A 218 33.34 -40.94 3.00
CA ASP A 218 34.21 -39.78 3.29
C ASP A 218 35.64 -39.96 2.74
N SER A 219 36.10 -41.22 2.58
CA SER A 219 37.37 -41.52 1.92
C SER A 219 37.35 -41.23 0.42
N LEU A 220 36.16 -41.18 -0.21
CA LEU A 220 35.96 -40.86 -1.62
C LEU A 220 35.62 -39.37 -1.82
N ILE A 221 34.70 -38.81 -1.01
CA ILE A 221 34.28 -37.40 -1.10
C ILE A 221 35.20 -36.52 -0.24
N LEU A 222 36.34 -36.12 -0.82
CA LEU A 222 37.38 -35.38 -0.10
C LEU A 222 36.97 -33.95 0.26
N VAL A 223 36.08 -33.34 -0.54
CA VAL A 223 35.51 -32.01 -0.30
C VAL A 223 34.03 -32.15 0.01
N LYS A 224 33.70 -32.07 1.30
CA LYS A 224 32.32 -32.21 1.82
C LYS A 224 31.53 -30.89 1.85
N ASN A 225 32.23 -29.74 1.77
CA ASN A 225 31.59 -28.46 1.56
C ASN A 225 31.36 -28.25 0.06
N ILE A 226 30.12 -28.48 -0.38
CA ILE A 226 29.78 -28.49 -1.81
C ILE A 226 29.42 -27.10 -2.36
N GLY A 227 29.54 -26.05 -1.54
CA GLY A 227 29.30 -24.67 -1.93
C GLY A 227 27.83 -24.25 -1.82
N ASP A 228 27.42 -23.33 -2.69
CA ASP A 228 26.06 -22.80 -2.71
C ASP A 228 25.13 -23.70 -3.54
N VAL A 229 23.92 -23.98 -3.06
CA VAL A 229 22.91 -24.82 -3.72
C VAL A 229 21.62 -24.05 -3.97
N SER A 230 21.04 -24.30 -5.14
CA SER A 230 19.84 -23.61 -5.65
C SER A 230 18.56 -24.41 -5.45
N THR A 231 18.68 -25.72 -5.19
CA THR A 231 17.60 -26.60 -4.74
C THR A 231 18.17 -27.73 -3.89
N ILE A 232 17.44 -28.20 -2.88
CA ILE A 232 17.83 -29.39 -2.09
C ILE A 232 17.23 -30.64 -2.78
N LYS A 233 17.60 -30.84 -4.04
CA LYS A 233 17.19 -31.99 -4.85
C LYS A 233 18.39 -32.88 -5.15
N HIS A 234 18.13 -34.17 -5.33
CA HIS A 234 19.17 -35.17 -5.60
C HIS A 234 20.16 -34.75 -6.70
N GLU A 235 19.65 -34.30 -7.85
CA GLU A 235 20.48 -33.93 -9.00
C GLU A 235 21.40 -32.73 -8.70
N ASP A 236 20.89 -31.69 -8.02
CA ASP A 236 21.66 -30.48 -7.70
C ASP A 236 22.78 -30.81 -6.69
N ILE A 237 22.46 -31.55 -5.63
CA ILE A 237 23.43 -31.99 -4.63
C ILE A 237 24.53 -32.85 -5.26
N VAL A 238 24.17 -33.85 -6.08
CA VAL A 238 25.16 -34.73 -6.74
C VAL A 238 26.05 -33.94 -7.71
N ASN A 239 25.48 -33.04 -8.51
CA ASN A 239 26.27 -32.20 -9.41
C ASN A 239 27.22 -31.26 -8.63
N LYS A 240 26.80 -30.75 -7.48
CA LYS A 240 27.63 -29.91 -6.60
C LYS A 240 28.73 -30.71 -5.91
N VAL A 241 28.49 -31.96 -5.53
CA VAL A 241 29.54 -32.88 -5.06
C VAL A 241 30.61 -33.09 -6.12
N ILE A 242 30.22 -33.39 -7.36
CA ILE A 242 31.15 -33.55 -8.49
C ILE A 242 31.96 -32.27 -8.71
N THR A 243 31.28 -31.12 -8.76
CA THR A 243 31.92 -29.81 -8.97
C THR A 243 32.91 -29.46 -7.85
N ALA A 244 32.54 -29.72 -6.59
CA ALA A 244 33.39 -29.45 -5.44
C ALA A 244 34.64 -30.34 -5.40
N ASN A 245 34.56 -31.54 -5.97
CA ASN A 245 35.65 -32.52 -6.01
C ASN A 245 36.37 -32.56 -7.38
N GLN A 246 36.03 -31.69 -8.33
CA GLN A 246 36.55 -31.73 -9.71
C GLN A 246 38.07 -31.62 -9.84
N LYS A 247 38.74 -31.02 -8.84
CA LYS A 247 40.19 -30.85 -8.80
C LYS A 247 40.92 -32.03 -8.17
N ASN A 248 40.20 -32.99 -7.58
CA ASN A 248 40.79 -34.15 -6.93
C ASN A 248 41.08 -35.23 -7.98
N GLN A 249 42.18 -35.96 -7.81
CA GLN A 249 42.59 -36.98 -8.79
C GLN A 249 41.58 -38.14 -8.90
N ASN A 250 40.79 -38.39 -7.85
CA ASN A 250 39.79 -39.47 -7.81
C ASN A 250 38.42 -39.11 -8.43
N ILE A 251 38.27 -37.93 -9.06
CA ILE A 251 37.00 -37.46 -9.63
C ILE A 251 36.39 -38.44 -10.63
N ALA A 252 37.22 -39.14 -11.40
CA ALA A 252 36.77 -40.15 -12.37
C ALA A 252 35.94 -41.27 -11.71
N ILE A 253 36.24 -41.64 -10.46
CA ILE A 253 35.45 -42.61 -9.70
C ILE A 253 34.13 -41.98 -9.26
N ILE A 254 34.13 -40.76 -8.74
CA ILE A 254 32.91 -40.06 -8.31
C ILE A 254 31.93 -39.93 -9.50
N GLU A 255 32.42 -39.58 -10.69
CA GLU A 255 31.60 -39.49 -11.90
C GLU A 255 31.06 -40.85 -12.35
N LYS A 256 31.88 -41.91 -12.31
CA LYS A 256 31.46 -43.29 -12.64
C LYS A 256 30.32 -43.79 -11.75
N PHE A 257 30.31 -43.38 -10.48
CA PHE A 257 29.27 -43.75 -9.50
C PHE A 257 28.15 -42.71 -9.36
N LYS A 258 28.10 -41.67 -10.21
CA LYS A 258 27.10 -40.60 -10.15
C LYS A 258 25.66 -41.12 -9.98
N ASN A 259 25.28 -42.11 -10.79
CA ASN A 259 23.92 -42.66 -10.83
C ASN A 259 23.63 -43.64 -9.67
N SER A 260 24.66 -44.03 -8.92
CA SER A 260 24.54 -44.87 -7.72
C SER A 260 24.41 -44.04 -6.45
N PHE A 261 24.61 -42.72 -6.52
CA PHE A 261 24.34 -41.84 -5.40
C PHE A 261 22.83 -41.70 -5.17
N SER A 262 22.46 -41.45 -3.93
CA SER A 262 21.12 -41.00 -3.54
C SER A 262 21.26 -39.98 -2.42
N VAL A 263 20.35 -39.01 -2.36
CA VAL A 263 20.30 -38.04 -1.26
C VAL A 263 19.18 -38.46 -0.33
N LYS A 264 19.49 -38.65 0.96
CA LYS A 264 18.51 -39.08 1.95
C LYS A 264 17.61 -37.90 2.30
N SER A 265 16.36 -37.92 1.84
CA SER A 265 15.37 -36.87 2.10
C SER A 265 15.18 -36.60 3.60
N ASP A 266 15.13 -37.66 4.39
CA ASP A 266 14.73 -37.59 5.80
C ASP A 266 15.83 -37.02 6.71
N ASN A 267 17.06 -36.91 6.21
CA ASN A 267 18.23 -36.38 6.92
C ASN A 267 18.77 -35.07 6.29
N SER A 268 18.02 -34.47 5.36
CA SER A 268 18.42 -33.20 4.75
C SER A 268 17.95 -32.03 5.61
N SER A 269 18.86 -31.12 5.93
CA SER A 269 18.59 -29.85 6.61
C SER A 269 18.78 -28.68 5.63
N TYR A 270 18.58 -27.43 6.07
CA TYR A 270 18.81 -26.26 5.21
C TYR A 270 20.28 -26.00 4.86
N ASN A 271 21.24 -26.65 5.53
CA ASN A 271 22.67 -26.47 5.30
C ASN A 271 23.45 -27.79 5.21
N SER A 272 22.76 -28.93 5.26
CA SER A 272 23.37 -30.25 5.19
C SER A 272 22.51 -31.25 4.44
N ALA A 273 23.14 -32.20 3.77
CA ALA A 273 22.46 -33.36 3.22
C ALA A 273 23.33 -34.60 3.40
N THR A 274 22.69 -35.73 3.69
CA THR A 274 23.38 -37.02 3.72
C THR A 274 23.33 -37.63 2.31
N LEU A 275 24.51 -37.76 1.70
CA LEU A 275 24.70 -38.50 0.46
C LEU A 275 24.93 -39.97 0.79
N LEU A 276 24.23 -40.86 0.08
CA LEU A 276 24.36 -42.30 0.16
C LEU A 276 24.91 -42.83 -1.16
N LEU A 277 25.88 -43.74 -1.10
CA LEU A 277 26.31 -44.54 -2.24
C LEU A 277 25.67 -45.92 -2.16
N ASN A 278 24.81 -46.26 -3.13
CA ASN A 278 24.11 -47.54 -3.18
C ASN A 278 25.05 -48.65 -3.67
N THR A 279 25.96 -49.09 -2.80
CA THR A 279 26.90 -50.20 -3.02
C THR A 279 27.12 -51.01 -1.75
N ASN A 280 27.47 -52.29 -1.92
CA ASN A 280 27.91 -53.19 -0.84
C ASN A 280 29.44 -53.15 -0.65
N ASP A 281 30.14 -52.31 -1.42
CA ASP A 281 31.60 -52.23 -1.41
C ASP A 281 32.17 -51.40 -0.26
N LEU A 282 31.30 -50.70 0.49
CA LEU A 282 31.63 -49.82 1.61
C LEU A 282 30.95 -50.30 2.88
N GLU A 283 31.68 -50.28 4.01
CA GLU A 283 31.11 -50.54 5.34
C GLU A 283 30.22 -49.37 5.79
N VAL A 284 30.68 -48.14 5.56
CA VAL A 284 29.90 -46.91 5.80
C VAL A 284 29.68 -46.19 4.47
N ASN A 285 28.51 -46.39 3.88
CA ASN A 285 28.19 -45.91 2.54
C ASN A 285 27.52 -44.54 2.48
N TYR A 286 27.58 -43.76 3.57
CA TYR A 286 27.02 -42.41 3.61
C TYR A 286 28.08 -41.37 3.97
N SER A 287 27.84 -40.12 3.56
CA SER A 287 28.66 -38.95 3.83
C SER A 287 27.76 -37.75 4.05
N ASP A 288 28.01 -37.01 5.13
CA ASP A 288 27.31 -35.77 5.41
C ASP A 288 28.00 -34.61 4.70
N LEU A 289 27.26 -33.98 3.80
CA LEU A 289 27.68 -32.83 3.01
C LEU A 289 27.18 -31.56 3.68
N SER A 290 27.97 -30.50 3.64
CA SER A 290 27.56 -29.17 4.06
C SER A 290 27.43 -28.25 2.84
N PHE A 291 26.41 -27.40 2.82
CA PHE A 291 26.21 -26.39 1.79
C PHE A 291 25.60 -25.12 2.37
N LYS A 292 25.53 -24.08 1.54
CA LYS A 292 24.75 -22.89 1.80
C LYS A 292 23.66 -22.79 0.75
N ILE A 293 22.48 -22.33 1.15
CA ILE A 293 21.45 -21.97 0.19
C ILE A 293 21.70 -20.55 -0.32
N ASP A 294 21.47 -20.33 -1.61
CA ASP A 294 21.48 -19.01 -2.24
C ASP A 294 20.06 -18.53 -2.60
N ASN A 295 19.05 -19.39 -2.42
CA ASN A 295 17.66 -19.11 -2.75
C ASN A 295 16.67 -19.40 -1.63
N LEU A 296 15.81 -18.42 -1.31
CA LEU A 296 14.74 -18.59 -0.31
C LEU A 296 13.72 -19.65 -0.75
N ASN A 297 13.49 -19.82 -2.07
CA ASN A 297 12.65 -20.91 -2.59
C ASN A 297 13.19 -22.30 -2.23
N CYS A 298 14.49 -22.46 -1.93
CA CYS A 298 15.04 -23.73 -1.42
C CYS A 298 14.43 -24.15 -0.08
N LEU A 299 13.92 -23.19 0.68
CA LEU A 299 13.34 -23.41 2.00
C LEU A 299 11.83 -23.64 1.93
N ILE A 300 11.23 -23.50 0.74
CA ILE A 300 9.78 -23.44 0.53
C ILE A 300 9.37 -24.54 -0.42
N ASP A 301 9.00 -25.67 0.16
CA ASP A 301 8.54 -26.85 -0.57
C ASP A 301 7.10 -26.67 -1.07
N THR A 302 6.29 -25.87 -0.36
CA THR A 302 4.87 -25.66 -0.66
C THR A 302 4.52 -24.17 -0.73
N SER A 303 4.15 -23.70 -1.92
CA SER A 303 3.65 -22.34 -2.16
C SER A 303 2.12 -22.21 -2.09
N SER A 304 1.38 -23.32 -2.01
CA SER A 304 -0.08 -23.32 -1.82
C SER A 304 -0.43 -23.63 -0.36
N LEU A 305 -0.86 -22.63 0.40
CA LEU A 305 -1.13 -22.78 1.84
C LEU A 305 -2.51 -23.36 2.15
N GLY A 306 -3.34 -23.58 1.12
CA GLY A 306 -4.72 -24.05 1.28
C GLY A 306 -5.63 -22.97 1.84
N TYR A 307 -6.44 -23.34 2.84
CA TYR A 307 -7.41 -22.43 3.46
C TYR A 307 -6.85 -21.74 4.69
N LEU A 308 -7.05 -20.42 4.79
CA LEU A 308 -6.79 -19.62 5.98
C LEU A 308 -8.11 -19.27 6.68
N ASN A 309 -8.07 -19.13 8.00
CA ASN A 309 -9.22 -18.66 8.77
C ASN A 309 -9.31 -17.14 8.74
N ASN A 310 -8.16 -16.45 8.79
CA ASN A 310 -8.08 -15.00 8.58
C ASN A 310 -6.90 -14.61 7.69
N ILE A 311 -7.12 -13.59 6.86
CA ILE A 311 -6.12 -12.97 5.99
C ILE A 311 -5.45 -11.81 6.75
N ASN A 312 -4.51 -12.16 7.63
CA ASN A 312 -3.62 -11.20 8.28
C ASN A 312 -2.16 -11.69 8.24
N LYS A 313 -1.21 -10.76 8.35
CA LYS A 313 0.23 -11.06 8.22
C LYS A 313 0.69 -12.18 9.15
N THR A 314 0.22 -12.18 10.39
CA THR A 314 0.64 -13.16 11.41
C THR A 314 0.18 -14.57 11.07
N GLU A 315 -1.10 -14.74 10.73
CA GLU A 315 -1.66 -16.05 10.39
C GLU A 315 -1.06 -16.60 9.10
N ILE A 316 -0.88 -15.74 8.09
CA ILE A 316 -0.23 -16.10 6.84
C ILE A 316 1.22 -16.58 7.11
N VAL A 317 2.03 -15.81 7.85
CA VAL A 317 3.41 -16.19 8.19
C VAL A 317 3.46 -17.51 8.96
N ASN A 318 2.60 -17.67 9.96
CA ASN A 318 2.52 -18.91 10.73
C ASN A 318 2.21 -20.10 9.83
N LYS A 319 1.27 -19.95 8.88
CA LYS A 319 0.92 -21.02 7.94
C LYS A 319 2.06 -21.33 6.96
N VAL A 320 2.77 -20.31 6.45
CA VAL A 320 3.95 -20.52 5.60
C VAL A 320 5.03 -21.30 6.37
N VAL A 321 5.32 -20.93 7.61
CA VAL A 321 6.35 -21.60 8.43
C VAL A 321 5.92 -23.01 8.83
N GLU A 322 4.63 -23.22 9.13
CA GLU A 322 4.08 -24.55 9.43
C GLU A 322 4.19 -25.52 8.24
N MET A 323 3.86 -25.04 7.04
CA MET A 323 3.85 -25.84 5.81
C MET A 323 5.23 -26.09 5.22
N ASN A 324 6.27 -25.39 5.67
CA ASN A 324 7.62 -25.45 5.12
C ASN A 324 8.65 -25.76 6.23
N PRO A 325 8.91 -27.04 6.54
CA PRO A 325 9.79 -27.46 7.64
C PRO A 325 11.22 -26.95 7.52
N LEU A 326 11.76 -26.85 6.30
CA LEU A 326 13.10 -26.33 6.04
C LEU A 326 13.21 -24.84 6.40
N LEU A 327 12.22 -24.03 6.03
CA LEU A 327 12.11 -22.63 6.45
C LEU A 327 12.00 -22.51 7.97
N LYS A 328 11.20 -23.35 8.61
CA LYS A 328 11.06 -23.37 10.08
C LYS A 328 12.39 -23.66 10.78
N SER A 329 13.13 -24.65 10.29
CA SER A 329 14.47 -24.99 10.80
C SER A 329 15.45 -23.84 10.60
N TYR A 330 15.47 -23.24 9.41
CA TYR A 330 16.30 -22.08 9.09
C TYR A 330 16.05 -20.90 10.04
N LEU A 331 14.79 -20.52 10.27
CA LEU A 331 14.42 -19.41 11.15
C LEU A 331 14.72 -19.71 12.64
N SER A 332 14.60 -20.98 13.06
CA SER A 332 14.94 -21.39 14.43
C SER A 332 16.43 -21.24 14.73
N ASP A 333 17.27 -21.62 13.77
CA ASP A 333 18.74 -21.54 13.89
C ASP A 333 19.28 -20.12 13.69
N ASN A 334 18.58 -19.29 12.91
CA ASN A 334 18.95 -17.91 12.62
C ASN A 334 17.98 -16.94 13.31
N LYS A 335 18.10 -16.80 14.63
CA LYS A 335 17.15 -16.05 15.48
C LYS A 335 16.98 -14.57 15.11
N ASP A 336 17.94 -13.99 14.42
CA ASP A 336 17.89 -12.60 13.94
C ASP A 336 17.13 -12.46 12.61
N GLU A 337 16.79 -13.57 11.97
CA GLU A 337 16.01 -13.61 10.73
C GLU A 337 14.52 -13.83 11.02
N ALA A 338 13.68 -13.17 10.22
CA ALA A 338 12.24 -13.34 10.27
C ALA A 338 11.66 -13.24 8.86
N LEU A 339 10.58 -13.99 8.63
CA LEU A 339 9.80 -13.87 7.41
C LEU A 339 8.95 -12.59 7.50
N GLU A 340 9.12 -11.70 6.53
CA GLU A 340 8.40 -10.45 6.42
C GLU A 340 7.41 -10.52 5.26
N VAL A 341 6.13 -10.19 5.52
CA VAL A 341 5.11 -10.03 4.47
C VAL A 341 5.29 -8.65 3.83
N THR A 342 5.77 -8.62 2.59
CA THR A 342 5.94 -7.38 1.81
C THR A 342 4.63 -6.91 1.22
N GLU A 343 3.81 -7.84 0.73
CA GLU A 343 2.52 -7.59 0.10
C GLU A 343 1.57 -8.76 0.40
N TYR A 344 0.27 -8.48 0.60
CA TYR A 344 -0.73 -9.54 0.71
C TYR A 344 -2.09 -9.08 0.16
N HIS A 345 -2.77 -10.02 -0.48
CA HIS A 345 -3.99 -9.89 -1.25
C HIS A 345 -5.04 -10.88 -0.75
N LEU A 346 -6.24 -10.91 -1.36
CA LEU A 346 -7.28 -11.87 -1.00
C LEU A 346 -6.85 -13.33 -1.19
N LYS A 347 -5.94 -13.60 -2.14
CA LYS A 347 -5.57 -14.97 -2.55
C LYS A 347 -4.07 -15.25 -2.60
N SER A 348 -3.24 -14.27 -2.30
CA SER A 348 -1.78 -14.43 -2.40
C SER A 348 -1.06 -13.48 -1.47
N ALA A 349 0.17 -13.84 -1.12
CA ALA A 349 1.07 -12.96 -0.40
C ALA A 349 2.50 -13.12 -0.90
N LYS A 350 3.28 -12.06 -0.76
CA LYS A 350 4.71 -12.03 -1.04
C LYS A 350 5.50 -11.83 0.25
N PHE A 351 6.66 -12.47 0.30
CA PHE A 351 7.51 -12.46 1.49
C PHE A 351 8.97 -12.37 1.10
N LYS A 352 9.77 -11.90 2.06
CA LYS A 352 11.23 -11.96 2.04
C LYS A 352 11.74 -12.22 3.45
N LEU A 353 13.03 -12.50 3.57
CA LEU A 353 13.72 -12.47 4.86
C LEU A 353 14.13 -11.03 5.18
N LYS A 354 13.81 -10.58 6.41
CA LYS A 354 13.95 -9.18 6.81
C LYS A 354 15.39 -8.68 6.79
N ASN A 355 16.33 -9.48 7.29
CA ASN A 355 17.71 -9.04 7.55
C ASN A 355 18.74 -9.75 6.64
N ASN A 356 18.32 -10.76 5.89
CA ASN A 356 19.22 -11.55 5.05
C ASN A 356 19.44 -10.94 3.66
N ILE A 357 20.64 -10.39 3.44
CA ILE A 357 21.08 -9.85 2.15
C ILE A 357 21.27 -10.94 1.08
N LYS A 358 21.61 -12.18 1.47
CA LYS A 358 21.87 -13.28 0.54
C LYS A 358 20.60 -13.98 0.07
N LEU A 359 19.59 -14.05 0.92
CA LEU A 359 18.28 -14.66 0.64
C LEU A 359 17.18 -13.60 0.51
N SER A 360 17.52 -12.43 -0.05
CA SER A 360 16.63 -11.27 -0.11
C SER A 360 15.53 -11.36 -1.16
N GLN A 361 15.50 -12.44 -1.94
CA GLN A 361 14.55 -12.61 -3.03
C GLN A 361 13.12 -12.83 -2.52
N GLU A 362 12.16 -12.22 -3.23
CA GLU A 362 10.76 -12.34 -2.88
C GLU A 362 10.18 -13.68 -3.35
N ILE A 363 9.37 -14.27 -2.48
CA ILE A 363 8.63 -15.50 -2.73
C ILE A 363 7.14 -15.21 -2.73
N SER A 364 6.38 -15.91 -3.58
CA SER A 364 4.92 -15.77 -3.64
C SER A 364 4.25 -17.06 -3.18
N VAL A 365 3.25 -16.92 -2.32
CA VAL A 365 2.38 -18.03 -1.90
C VAL A 365 0.94 -17.70 -2.22
N ASN A 366 0.13 -18.75 -2.41
CA ASN A 366 -1.29 -18.65 -2.69
C ASN A 366 -2.11 -19.31 -1.57
N TYR A 367 -3.30 -18.79 -1.34
CA TYR A 367 -4.25 -19.29 -0.34
C TYR A 367 -5.68 -18.89 -0.69
N ASP A 368 -6.65 -19.48 0.00
CA ASP A 368 -8.06 -19.08 -0.07
C ASP A 368 -8.62 -18.82 1.33
N CYS A 369 -9.61 -17.93 1.45
CA CYS A 369 -10.40 -17.70 2.66
C CYS A 369 -11.88 -17.87 2.33
N LYS A 370 -12.56 -18.77 3.04
CA LYS A 370 -13.99 -19.05 2.79
C LYS A 370 -14.92 -18.08 3.50
N THR A 371 -14.57 -17.68 4.72
CA THR A 371 -15.44 -16.89 5.59
C THR A 371 -15.20 -15.39 5.41
N LEU A 372 -16.28 -14.61 5.41
CA LEU A 372 -16.19 -13.15 5.32
C LEU A 372 -15.47 -12.54 6.53
N SER A 373 -15.69 -13.10 7.74
CA SER A 373 -15.02 -12.65 8.96
C SER A 373 -13.50 -12.77 8.90
N GLY A 374 -12.98 -13.70 8.09
CA GLY A 374 -11.54 -13.85 7.86
C GLY A 374 -10.94 -12.76 6.99
N ILE A 375 -11.76 -12.01 6.26
CA ILE A 375 -11.33 -10.99 5.30
C ILE A 375 -11.50 -9.58 5.88
N ILE A 376 -12.56 -9.38 6.67
CA ILE A 376 -12.81 -8.11 7.35
C ILE A 376 -11.75 -7.90 8.45
N GLN A 377 -10.91 -6.89 8.28
CA GLN A 377 -9.85 -6.53 9.22
C GLN A 377 -10.34 -5.58 10.32
N THR A 378 -11.35 -4.75 10.01
CA THR A 378 -11.95 -3.83 10.98
C THR A 378 -13.46 -3.74 10.84
N ASN A 379 -14.14 -3.79 11.99
CA ASN A 379 -15.57 -3.60 12.09
C ASN A 379 -15.97 -2.13 12.33
N LYS A 380 -15.01 -1.21 12.41
CA LYS A 380 -15.24 0.24 12.62
C LYS A 380 -14.80 0.99 11.37
N LEU A 381 -15.77 1.46 10.58
CA LEU A 381 -15.54 1.97 9.23
C LEU A 381 -15.39 3.50 9.15
N GLY A 382 -15.41 4.20 10.28
CA GLY A 382 -15.40 5.67 10.29
C GLY A 382 -16.71 6.30 9.84
N ASP A 383 -16.66 7.57 9.41
CA ASP A 383 -17.83 8.40 9.11
C ASP A 383 -18.14 8.45 7.61
N ILE A 384 -19.44 8.42 7.28
CA ILE A 384 -19.98 8.76 5.96
C ILE A 384 -20.59 10.16 6.01
N GLU A 385 -20.13 11.05 5.13
CA GLU A 385 -20.69 12.38 4.94
C GLU A 385 -21.74 12.38 3.81
N GLU A 386 -22.65 13.37 3.82
CA GLU A 386 -23.73 13.50 2.82
C GLU A 386 -24.59 12.23 2.67
N TYR A 387 -24.90 11.59 3.79
CA TYR A 387 -25.58 10.31 3.81
C TYR A 387 -27.00 10.39 3.22
N ASN A 388 -27.27 9.51 2.24
CA ASN A 388 -28.56 9.40 1.59
C ASN A 388 -29.33 8.19 2.13
N LYS A 389 -30.27 8.45 3.06
CA LYS A 389 -31.15 7.42 3.65
C LYS A 389 -31.97 6.64 2.61
N TYR A 390 -32.24 7.21 1.44
CA TYR A 390 -33.05 6.56 0.39
C TYR A 390 -32.23 5.63 -0.51
N ASN A 391 -30.90 5.80 -0.57
CA ASN A 391 -30.00 4.89 -1.29
C ASN A 391 -28.66 4.75 -0.54
N PRO A 392 -28.67 4.08 0.63
CA PRO A 392 -27.50 4.03 1.51
C PRO A 392 -26.45 3.01 1.06
N ASN A 393 -26.84 1.99 0.30
CA ASN A 393 -26.00 0.82 0.02
C ASN A 393 -24.68 1.18 -0.68
N THR A 394 -24.72 2.05 -1.69
CA THR A 394 -23.51 2.46 -2.42
C THR A 394 -22.50 3.13 -1.49
N GLN A 395 -22.96 4.10 -0.67
CA GLN A 395 -22.08 4.81 0.27
C GLN A 395 -21.54 3.88 1.37
N ILE A 396 -22.36 2.95 1.85
CA ILE A 396 -21.93 1.94 2.84
C ILE A 396 -20.86 1.02 2.25
N VAL A 397 -21.05 0.50 1.04
CA VAL A 397 -20.09 -0.40 0.38
C VAL A 397 -18.77 0.30 0.12
N GLU A 398 -18.80 1.53 -0.40
CA GLU A 398 -17.60 2.34 -0.61
C GLU A 398 -16.82 2.57 0.71
N ASN A 399 -17.53 2.89 1.79
CA ASN A 399 -16.90 3.09 3.09
C ASN A 399 -16.36 1.78 3.70
N THR A 400 -17.04 0.64 3.43
CA THR A 400 -16.60 -0.71 3.82
C THR A 400 -15.24 -1.02 3.20
N LYS A 401 -15.15 -0.82 1.88
CA LYS A 401 -13.97 -1.10 1.06
C LYS A 401 -12.79 -0.23 1.48
N LYS A 402 -13.02 1.08 1.62
CA LYS A 402 -12.01 2.03 2.09
C LYS A 402 -11.39 1.64 3.45
N SER A 403 -12.18 1.06 4.34
CA SER A 403 -11.70 0.64 5.67
C SER A 403 -11.09 -0.76 5.70
N ASN A 404 -11.38 -1.59 4.69
CA ASN A 404 -10.93 -2.97 4.58
C ASN A 404 -10.34 -3.19 3.18
N PHE A 405 -9.07 -2.84 2.99
CA PHE A 405 -8.43 -2.75 1.67
C PHE A 405 -8.50 -4.05 0.84
N LEU A 406 -8.54 -5.22 1.49
CA LEU A 406 -8.68 -6.51 0.79
C LEU A 406 -9.97 -6.60 -0.03
N LEU A 407 -11.02 -5.87 0.36
CA LEU A 407 -12.29 -5.84 -0.37
C LEU A 407 -12.23 -5.01 -1.67
N ASP A 408 -11.20 -4.18 -1.86
CA ASP A 408 -11.01 -3.42 -3.10
C ASP A 408 -10.77 -4.34 -4.30
N GLU A 409 -10.22 -5.54 -4.07
CA GLU A 409 -10.00 -6.55 -5.10
C GLU A 409 -11.31 -7.18 -5.62
N ILE A 410 -12.45 -6.94 -4.95
CA ILE A 410 -13.77 -7.39 -5.40
C ILE A 410 -14.43 -6.27 -6.22
N ASN A 411 -14.12 -6.23 -7.52
CA ASN A 411 -14.56 -5.15 -8.42
C ASN A 411 -16.09 -5.01 -8.56
N ASP A 412 -16.84 -6.10 -8.48
CA ASP A 412 -18.30 -6.08 -8.63
C ASP A 412 -19.01 -5.72 -7.32
N ASN A 413 -19.47 -4.46 -7.22
CA ASN A 413 -20.21 -3.96 -6.07
C ASN A 413 -21.54 -4.68 -5.84
N ASN A 414 -22.14 -5.31 -6.86
CA ASN A 414 -23.40 -6.04 -6.69
C ASN A 414 -23.23 -7.33 -5.87
N ARG A 415 -21.99 -7.79 -5.68
CA ARG A 415 -21.70 -8.91 -4.78
C ARG A 415 -21.88 -8.54 -3.32
N PHE A 416 -21.86 -7.26 -2.96
CA PHE A 416 -22.00 -6.77 -1.60
C PHE A 416 -23.47 -6.56 -1.26
N ILE A 417 -23.98 -7.32 -0.30
CA ILE A 417 -25.37 -7.24 0.14
C ILE A 417 -25.38 -6.61 1.53
N VAL A 418 -25.88 -5.38 1.59
CA VAL A 418 -26.08 -4.62 2.83
C VAL A 418 -27.50 -4.86 3.33
N SER A 419 -27.63 -5.29 4.58
CA SER A 419 -28.91 -5.58 5.22
C SER A 419 -28.94 -5.08 6.67
N ASN A 420 -30.14 -4.94 7.24
CA ASN A 420 -30.35 -4.56 8.64
C ASN A 420 -29.61 -3.27 9.06
N ILE A 421 -29.69 -2.22 8.24
CA ILE A 421 -29.13 -0.91 8.58
C ILE A 421 -29.90 -0.36 9.78
N ASN A 422 -29.19 -0.14 10.88
CA ASN A 422 -29.73 0.39 12.13
C ASN A 422 -28.99 1.67 12.52
N TYR A 423 -29.74 2.63 13.07
CA TYR A 423 -29.22 3.91 13.54
C TYR A 423 -29.47 4.00 15.05
N GLU A 424 -28.45 4.36 15.84
CA GLU A 424 -28.66 4.64 17.26
C GLU A 424 -29.58 5.85 17.43
N ASN A 425 -30.32 5.93 18.54
CA ASN A 425 -31.19 7.08 18.80
C ASN A 425 -30.39 8.39 18.86
N PHE A 426 -30.85 9.40 18.11
CA PHE A 426 -30.20 10.71 18.04
C PHE A 426 -31.23 11.84 18.07
N THR A 427 -30.74 13.07 18.26
CA THR A 427 -31.52 14.32 18.27
C THR A 427 -31.06 15.26 17.17
N SER A 428 -31.84 16.30 16.89
CA SER A 428 -31.48 17.35 15.91
C SER A 428 -30.16 18.08 16.21
N SER A 429 -29.60 18.00 17.42
CA SER A 429 -28.36 18.73 17.81
C SER A 429 -27.05 17.95 17.61
N GLN A 430 -27.10 16.64 17.38
CA GLN A 430 -25.88 15.82 17.37
C GLN A 430 -25.20 15.85 16.00
N GLN A 431 -23.91 16.17 15.90
CA GLN A 431 -23.24 16.13 14.60
C GLN A 431 -23.12 14.70 14.01
N ARG A 432 -22.96 13.69 14.87
CA ARG A 432 -22.70 12.31 14.49
C ARG A 432 -23.81 11.38 14.97
N VAL A 433 -24.16 10.41 14.14
CA VAL A 433 -25.08 9.32 14.47
C VAL A 433 -24.34 8.00 14.31
N ALA A 434 -24.20 7.22 15.38
CA ALA A 434 -23.64 5.89 15.30
C ALA A 434 -24.62 4.94 14.60
N SER A 435 -24.11 4.04 13.77
CA SER A 435 -24.91 3.19 12.91
C SER A 435 -24.24 1.84 12.69
N SER A 436 -25.04 0.83 12.39
CA SER A 436 -24.57 -0.53 12.13
C SER A 436 -25.33 -1.18 10.99
N TYR A 437 -24.74 -2.17 10.33
CA TYR A 437 -25.40 -2.99 9.33
C TYR A 437 -24.75 -4.37 9.23
N ASN A 438 -25.48 -5.32 8.65
CA ASN A 438 -24.95 -6.63 8.32
C ASN A 438 -24.50 -6.67 6.86
N LEU A 439 -23.26 -7.11 6.64
CA LEU A 439 -22.70 -7.35 5.33
C LEU A 439 -22.68 -8.85 5.03
N THR A 440 -23.08 -9.22 3.82
CA THR A 440 -22.71 -10.49 3.17
C THR A 440 -22.09 -10.19 1.82
N ILE A 441 -21.20 -11.06 1.35
CA ILE A 441 -20.58 -10.93 0.03
C ILE A 441 -20.76 -12.25 -0.73
N SER A 442 -21.39 -12.20 -1.90
CA SER A 442 -21.58 -13.38 -2.76
C SER A 442 -20.24 -14.05 -3.06
N GLY A 443 -20.14 -15.36 -2.84
CA GLY A 443 -18.90 -16.15 -2.95
C GLY A 443 -18.09 -16.29 -1.66
N TYR A 444 -18.54 -15.69 -0.56
CA TYR A 444 -17.98 -15.90 0.78
C TYR A 444 -19.07 -16.35 1.77
N GLU A 445 -18.67 -17.16 2.75
CA GLU A 445 -19.56 -17.71 3.77
C GLU A 445 -19.72 -16.76 4.96
N GLY A 446 -20.93 -16.74 5.53
CA GLY A 446 -21.26 -15.99 6.75
C GLY A 446 -21.70 -14.53 6.52
N SER A 447 -21.98 -13.84 7.62
CA SER A 447 -22.32 -12.41 7.66
C SER A 447 -21.53 -11.73 8.77
N VAL A 448 -21.12 -10.48 8.55
CA VAL A 448 -20.38 -9.67 9.53
C VAL A 448 -21.19 -8.40 9.84
N ASN A 449 -21.32 -8.09 11.13
CA ASN A 449 -21.90 -6.83 11.58
C ASN A 449 -20.81 -5.76 11.64
N LEU A 450 -21.03 -4.64 10.95
CA LEU A 450 -20.10 -3.54 10.80
C LEU A 450 -20.72 -2.25 11.33
N ASN A 451 -19.89 -1.43 11.97
CA ASN A 451 -20.28 -0.15 12.57
C ASN A 451 -19.66 1.01 11.79
N TYR A 452 -20.44 2.05 11.59
CA TYR A 452 -20.04 3.30 10.95
C TYR A 452 -20.74 4.49 11.60
N GLY A 453 -20.23 5.69 11.36
CA GLY A 453 -20.89 6.93 11.73
C GLY A 453 -21.54 7.58 10.53
N VAL A 454 -22.72 8.19 10.71
CA VAL A 454 -23.24 9.20 9.78
C VAL A 454 -22.84 10.57 10.32
N LYS A 455 -22.03 11.30 9.55
CA LYS A 455 -21.58 12.66 9.90
C LYS A 455 -22.44 13.69 9.16
N ARG A 456 -23.26 14.39 9.93
CA ARG A 456 -24.24 15.37 9.46
C ARG A 456 -23.59 16.74 9.28
N LYS A 457 -24.13 17.54 8.35
CA LYS A 457 -23.71 18.94 8.14
C LYS A 457 -24.55 19.89 8.98
N ASN A 458 -23.94 20.95 9.50
CA ASN A 458 -24.71 21.95 10.24
C ASN A 458 -25.63 22.69 9.26
N VAL A 459 -26.90 22.93 9.60
CA VAL A 459 -27.80 23.71 8.74
C VAL A 459 -27.20 25.09 8.43
N SER A 460 -26.50 25.70 9.40
CA SER A 460 -25.90 27.01 9.25
C SER A 460 -24.71 27.08 8.28
N ASP A 461 -24.10 25.93 7.93
CA ASP A 461 -23.02 25.82 6.93
C ASP A 461 -23.58 25.75 5.51
N VAL A 462 -24.78 25.19 5.35
CA VAL A 462 -25.45 25.03 4.05
C VAL A 462 -26.13 26.33 3.64
N ILE A 463 -26.70 27.04 4.61
CA ILE A 463 -27.38 28.32 4.39
C ILE A 463 -26.36 29.45 4.43
N LYS A 464 -25.76 29.72 3.26
CA LYS A 464 -24.70 30.73 3.12
C LYS A 464 -25.18 32.15 3.40
N ASN A 465 -26.41 32.48 3.00
CA ASN A 465 -26.96 33.81 3.22
C ASN A 465 -27.92 33.85 4.41
N LYS A 466 -27.43 34.37 5.54
CA LYS A 466 -28.20 34.51 6.79
C LYS A 466 -28.94 35.86 6.89
N ASN A 467 -28.82 36.73 5.88
CA ASN A 467 -29.54 38.00 5.79
C ASN A 467 -30.09 38.24 4.38
N LEU A 468 -31.41 38.18 4.24
CA LEU A 468 -32.08 38.34 2.93
C LEU A 468 -32.34 39.82 2.58
N GLY A 469 -32.01 40.76 3.46
CA GLY A 469 -32.35 42.17 3.30
C GLY A 469 -33.84 42.45 3.42
N SER A 470 -34.32 43.53 2.79
CA SER A 470 -35.71 43.98 2.86
C SER A 470 -36.51 43.53 1.64
N PHE A 471 -37.72 43.00 1.84
CA PHE A 471 -38.63 42.63 0.74
C PHE A 471 -40.06 42.43 1.23
N TYR A 472 -41.01 42.58 0.29
CA TYR A 472 -42.40 42.23 0.50
C TYR A 472 -42.63 40.78 0.07
N TRP A 473 -43.24 39.98 0.96
CA TRP A 473 -43.55 38.57 0.70
C TRP A 473 -45.03 38.31 0.94
N THR A 474 -45.60 37.38 0.19
CA THR A 474 -47.04 37.07 0.26
C THR A 474 -47.34 35.62 0.61
N ASN A 475 -46.31 34.79 0.86
CA ASN A 475 -46.42 33.46 1.41
C ASN A 475 -45.05 33.00 1.94
N LYS A 476 -45.04 31.92 2.74
CA LYS A 476 -43.82 31.34 3.30
C LYS A 476 -42.84 30.79 2.26
N GLN A 477 -43.34 30.30 1.12
CA GLN A 477 -42.47 29.76 0.06
C GLN A 477 -41.58 30.84 -0.56
N GLU A 478 -42.09 32.07 -0.74
CA GLU A 478 -41.29 33.22 -1.20
C GLU A 478 -40.10 33.51 -0.28
N VAL A 479 -40.25 33.28 1.03
CA VAL A 479 -39.15 33.41 2.00
C VAL A 479 -38.16 32.26 1.84
N ILE A 480 -38.63 31.01 1.70
CA ILE A 480 -37.81 29.82 1.51
C ILE A 480 -36.97 29.90 0.23
N ASP A 481 -37.60 30.25 -0.90
CA ASP A 481 -36.94 30.35 -2.20
C ASP A 481 -35.82 31.40 -2.19
N ARG A 482 -35.97 32.44 -1.38
CA ARG A 482 -34.98 33.50 -1.20
C ARG A 482 -33.81 33.09 -0.32
N ILE A 483 -34.00 32.09 0.54
CA ILE A 483 -32.94 31.46 1.34
C ILE A 483 -32.13 30.49 0.47
N SER A 484 -32.82 29.60 -0.23
CA SER A 484 -32.21 28.66 -1.18
C SER A 484 -33.28 28.01 -2.04
N THR A 485 -33.06 27.96 -3.36
CA THR A 485 -33.93 27.27 -4.32
C THR A 485 -33.84 25.74 -4.23
N SER A 486 -32.87 25.20 -3.49
CA SER A 486 -32.60 23.76 -3.37
C SER A 486 -32.53 23.26 -1.92
N LEU A 487 -33.18 23.97 -0.99
CA LEU A 487 -33.28 23.53 0.39
C LEU A 487 -34.01 22.18 0.46
N ASP A 488 -33.36 21.17 1.03
CA ASP A 488 -33.89 19.82 1.17
C ASP A 488 -34.92 19.77 2.32
N LEU A 489 -36.16 20.16 2.01
CA LEU A 489 -37.30 20.21 2.94
C LEU A 489 -37.69 18.84 3.49
N ASN A 490 -37.17 17.74 2.93
CA ASN A 490 -37.32 16.42 3.54
C ASN A 490 -36.47 16.29 4.81
N ASN A 491 -35.41 17.07 4.95
CA ASN A 491 -34.45 17.00 6.06
C ASN A 491 -34.48 18.21 7.03
N VAL A 492 -35.22 19.27 6.72
CA VAL A 492 -35.35 20.46 7.59
C VAL A 492 -36.81 20.88 7.82
N TYR A 493 -37.05 21.58 8.92
CA TYR A 493 -38.24 22.36 9.21
C TYR A 493 -37.97 23.84 9.04
N VAL A 494 -38.97 24.56 8.56
CA VAL A 494 -39.00 26.03 8.54
C VAL A 494 -39.98 26.48 9.60
N ASN A 495 -39.46 26.92 10.74
CA ASN A 495 -40.22 27.28 11.94
C ASN A 495 -40.06 28.77 12.25
N SER A 496 -40.87 29.27 13.18
CA SER A 496 -40.67 30.60 13.78
C SER A 496 -40.58 31.73 12.75
N LEU A 497 -41.41 31.69 11.70
CA LEU A 497 -41.49 32.75 10.70
C LEU A 497 -42.08 34.03 11.33
N THR A 498 -41.31 35.11 11.32
CA THR A 498 -41.69 36.44 11.80
C THR A 498 -41.57 37.46 10.66
N TYR A 499 -41.77 38.75 10.96
CA TYR A 499 -41.52 39.82 9.98
C TYR A 499 -40.03 40.12 9.76
N ASP A 500 -39.14 39.65 10.63
CA ASP A 500 -37.71 39.96 10.58
C ASP A 500 -36.81 38.72 10.54
N SER A 501 -37.39 37.52 10.65
CA SER A 501 -36.60 36.31 10.69
C SER A 501 -37.40 35.06 10.40
N VAL A 502 -36.68 33.99 10.07
CA VAL A 502 -37.21 32.63 10.06
C VAL A 502 -36.14 31.68 10.60
N GLU A 503 -36.55 30.68 11.37
CA GLU A 503 -35.67 29.63 11.84
C GLU A 503 -35.74 28.42 10.90
N ILE A 504 -34.59 27.93 10.45
CA ILE A 504 -34.49 26.66 9.74
C ILE A 504 -33.78 25.67 10.63
N LYS A 505 -34.46 24.58 10.96
CA LYS A 505 -34.00 23.57 11.92
C LYS A 505 -33.95 22.19 11.27
N ALA A 506 -32.91 21.40 11.51
CA ALA A 506 -32.87 20.00 11.09
C ALA A 506 -34.02 19.19 11.71
N LYS A 507 -34.61 18.26 10.95
CA LYS A 507 -35.60 17.32 11.51
C LYS A 507 -34.92 16.36 12.49
N GLU A 508 -35.67 15.87 13.48
CA GLU A 508 -35.14 14.97 14.50
C GLU A 508 -34.58 13.67 13.91
N ASP A 509 -35.15 13.18 12.80
CA ASP A 509 -34.70 11.97 12.09
C ASP A 509 -33.79 12.26 10.89
N SER A 510 -33.33 13.52 10.72
CA SER A 510 -32.45 13.87 9.61
C SER A 510 -31.07 13.26 9.79
N LEU A 511 -30.69 12.38 8.86
CA LEU A 511 -29.36 11.81 8.73
C LEU A 511 -28.41 12.69 7.90
N LYS A 512 -28.88 13.86 7.43
CA LYS A 512 -28.11 14.76 6.56
C LYS A 512 -27.70 16.05 7.27
N PHE A 513 -28.61 16.64 8.04
CA PHE A 513 -28.37 17.91 8.74
C PHE A 513 -28.52 17.81 10.27
N TYR A 514 -27.86 18.71 10.98
CA TYR A 514 -28.04 18.94 12.42
C TYR A 514 -28.07 20.45 12.72
N ASP A 515 -28.53 20.80 13.92
CA ASP A 515 -28.76 22.14 14.45
C ASP A 515 -29.81 22.97 13.69
N SER A 516 -29.92 24.25 14.07
CA SER A 516 -30.73 25.25 13.41
C SER A 516 -29.92 26.48 13.02
N VAL A 517 -30.50 27.31 12.15
CA VAL A 517 -29.99 28.63 11.82
C VAL A 517 -31.15 29.60 11.71
N ASN A 518 -30.98 30.77 12.30
CA ASN A 518 -31.89 31.89 12.10
C ASN A 518 -31.43 32.70 10.89
N VAL A 519 -32.33 32.86 9.91
CA VAL A 519 -32.13 33.73 8.77
C VAL A 519 -32.90 35.02 9.03
N SER A 520 -32.20 36.13 9.03
CA SER A 520 -32.75 37.48 9.22
C SER A 520 -33.21 38.09 7.90
N PHE A 521 -34.25 38.91 7.96
CA PHE A 521 -34.71 39.78 6.88
C PHE A 521 -35.49 40.96 7.45
N LYS A 522 -36.04 41.83 6.62
CA LYS A 522 -37.05 42.81 7.03
C LYS A 522 -38.23 42.76 6.07
N THR A 523 -39.44 42.72 6.62
CA THR A 523 -40.65 42.80 5.80
C THR A 523 -40.85 44.24 5.33
N ASP A 524 -40.73 44.45 4.03
CA ASP A 524 -41.08 45.72 3.39
C ASP A 524 -42.60 45.77 3.19
N PHE A 525 -43.32 46.44 4.09
CA PHE A 525 -44.79 46.54 4.01
C PHE A 525 -45.30 47.42 2.85
N ASN A 526 -44.41 48.04 2.07
CA ASN A 526 -44.79 48.85 0.93
C ASN A 526 -45.11 47.97 -0.28
N ASN A 527 -46.40 47.77 -0.53
CA ASN A 527 -46.87 47.18 -1.78
C ASN A 527 -47.00 48.30 -2.82
N ARG A 528 -46.16 48.26 -3.86
CA ARG A 528 -46.09 49.25 -4.97
C ARG A 528 -47.30 49.25 -5.91
N GLY A 529 -48.50 48.89 -5.44
CA GLY A 529 -49.73 48.80 -6.23
C GLY A 529 -49.74 47.62 -7.21
N THR A 530 -48.58 47.12 -7.66
CA THR A 530 -48.41 46.03 -8.63
C THR A 530 -49.00 44.69 -8.20
N LYS A 531 -49.21 44.48 -6.90
CA LYS A 531 -49.88 43.29 -6.34
C LYS A 531 -51.33 43.58 -5.87
N THR A 532 -51.97 44.63 -6.41
CA THR A 532 -53.38 44.94 -6.14
C THR A 532 -54.26 44.30 -7.21
N ASP A 533 -55.34 43.65 -6.81
CA ASP A 533 -56.36 43.17 -7.74
C ASP A 533 -57.70 43.85 -7.44
N ILE A 534 -58.15 44.69 -8.38
CA ILE A 534 -59.42 45.40 -8.28
C ILE A 534 -60.55 44.53 -8.83
N SER A 535 -61.62 44.44 -8.05
CA SER A 535 -62.91 43.89 -8.41
C SER A 535 -63.96 45.00 -8.45
N THR A 536 -64.87 44.99 -9.43
CA THR A 536 -65.96 45.98 -9.54
C THR A 536 -67.29 45.33 -9.22
N VAL A 537 -68.15 46.05 -8.48
CA VAL A 537 -69.43 45.51 -7.99
C VAL A 537 -70.62 46.15 -8.72
N ALA A 538 -70.65 47.49 -8.82
CA ALA A 538 -71.74 48.22 -9.47
C ALA A 538 -71.24 49.57 -10.01
N ASN A 539 -71.73 49.97 -11.19
CA ASN A 539 -71.43 51.26 -11.86
C ASN A 539 -69.95 51.70 -11.81
N ALA A 540 -69.04 50.72 -11.93
CA ALA A 540 -67.60 50.91 -11.97
C ALA A 540 -67.01 49.96 -13.02
N VAL A 541 -66.02 50.45 -13.77
CA VAL A 541 -65.33 49.69 -14.81
C VAL A 541 -63.85 49.62 -14.46
N ARG A 542 -63.34 48.41 -14.27
CA ARG A 542 -61.91 48.16 -14.11
C ARG A 542 -61.19 48.52 -15.40
N ASN A 543 -60.22 49.43 -15.32
CA ASN A 543 -59.37 49.79 -16.46
C ASN A 543 -58.03 49.04 -16.44
N SER A 544 -57.47 48.76 -15.26
CA SER A 544 -56.26 47.93 -15.08
C SER A 544 -56.29 47.20 -13.73
N SER A 545 -55.19 46.54 -13.31
CA SER A 545 -55.08 45.97 -11.96
C SER A 545 -55.11 47.01 -10.84
N THR A 546 -54.75 48.25 -11.14
CA THR A 546 -54.63 49.36 -10.18
C THR A 546 -55.57 50.51 -10.49
N GLU A 547 -56.32 50.45 -11.57
CA GLU A 547 -57.18 51.55 -12.02
C GLU A 547 -58.63 51.13 -12.24
N VAL A 548 -59.55 51.96 -11.75
CA VAL A 548 -60.99 51.80 -11.91
C VAL A 548 -61.65 53.14 -12.18
N ILE A 549 -62.68 53.14 -13.03
CA ILE A 549 -63.49 54.30 -13.36
C ILE A 549 -64.90 54.07 -12.82
N THR A 550 -65.34 54.86 -11.85
CA THR A 550 -66.75 54.88 -11.43
C THR A 550 -67.54 55.80 -12.35
N LYS A 551 -68.79 55.44 -12.60
CA LYS A 551 -69.70 56.19 -13.47
C LYS A 551 -71.00 56.43 -12.73
N SER A 552 -71.40 57.67 -12.59
CA SER A 552 -72.73 58.03 -12.11
C SER A 552 -73.50 58.74 -13.19
N HIS A 553 -74.81 58.55 -13.10
CA HIS A 553 -75.80 59.27 -13.88
C HIS A 553 -76.85 59.80 -12.90
N ILE A 554 -77.19 61.08 -13.03
CA ILE A 554 -78.30 61.71 -12.32
C ILE A 554 -79.31 62.16 -13.38
N GLN A 555 -80.48 61.51 -13.39
CA GLN A 555 -81.50 61.75 -14.41
C GLN A 555 -82.16 63.13 -14.23
N ASP A 556 -82.60 63.71 -15.34
CA ASP A 556 -83.43 64.91 -15.34
C ASP A 556 -84.78 64.67 -14.66
N SER A 557 -85.43 65.75 -14.20
CA SER A 557 -86.78 65.68 -13.64
C SER A 557 -87.80 66.40 -14.54
N SER A 558 -88.98 65.81 -14.66
CA SER A 558 -90.13 66.43 -15.33
C SER A 558 -90.96 67.32 -14.40
N THR A 559 -90.73 67.29 -13.08
CA THR A 559 -91.52 68.03 -12.07
C THR A 559 -90.97 69.42 -11.74
N PHE A 560 -91.87 70.36 -11.47
CA PHE A 560 -91.57 71.70 -10.99
C PHE A 560 -91.45 71.69 -9.44
N GLY A 561 -90.30 72.07 -8.87
CA GLY A 561 -90.11 72.12 -7.41
C GLY A 561 -88.69 71.74 -6.96
N THR A 562 -88.36 72.00 -5.70
CA THR A 562 -87.05 71.61 -5.12
C THR A 562 -87.01 70.11 -4.86
N HIS A 563 -86.08 69.41 -5.51
CA HIS A 563 -85.87 67.98 -5.30
C HIS A 563 -84.41 67.71 -4.97
N TYR A 564 -84.17 66.87 -3.98
CA TYR A 564 -82.87 66.23 -3.79
C TYR A 564 -82.82 65.03 -4.71
N ILE A 565 -81.90 65.05 -5.67
CA ILE A 565 -81.75 63.99 -6.67
C ILE A 565 -80.41 63.29 -6.42
N ASN A 566 -80.47 61.98 -6.21
CA ASN A 566 -79.32 61.10 -6.08
C ASN A 566 -79.06 60.37 -7.40
N ASP A 567 -77.94 59.64 -7.47
CA ASP A 567 -77.56 58.79 -8.60
C ASP A 567 -78.73 57.88 -9.05
N SER A 568 -79.26 58.09 -10.26
CA SER A 568 -80.36 57.29 -10.83
C SER A 568 -79.88 55.95 -11.41
N GLY A 569 -78.57 55.82 -11.65
CA GLY A 569 -77.94 54.59 -12.16
C GLY A 569 -77.69 53.50 -11.10
N GLY A 570 -77.81 53.79 -9.80
CA GLY A 570 -77.44 52.90 -8.70
C GLY A 570 -76.04 53.18 -8.10
N GLU A 571 -75.65 52.42 -7.08
CA GLU A 571 -74.41 52.66 -6.33
C GLU A 571 -73.14 52.43 -7.16
N GLN A 572 -72.12 53.27 -6.94
CA GLN A 572 -70.82 53.18 -7.60
C GLN A 572 -69.80 52.51 -6.67
N LYS A 573 -69.51 51.24 -6.89
CA LYS A 573 -68.73 50.41 -5.95
C LYS A 573 -67.62 49.60 -6.61
N PHE A 574 -66.43 49.64 -6.00
CA PHE A 574 -65.31 48.77 -6.34
C PHE A 574 -64.54 48.36 -5.09
N ASN A 575 -63.89 47.20 -5.14
CA ASN A 575 -63.11 46.67 -4.03
C ASN A 575 -61.73 46.22 -4.49
N PHE A 576 -60.75 46.22 -3.58
CA PHE A 576 -59.47 45.55 -3.80
C PHE A 576 -58.93 44.93 -2.51
N ASN A 577 -58.00 43.99 -2.68
CA ASN A 577 -57.42 43.24 -1.58
C ASN A 577 -55.97 43.66 -1.30
N TYR A 578 -55.62 43.71 -0.01
CA TYR A 578 -54.25 43.84 0.47
C TYR A 578 -53.90 42.64 1.35
N ILE A 579 -52.86 41.90 0.97
CA ILE A 579 -52.39 40.73 1.73
C ILE A 579 -51.39 41.19 2.78
N VAL A 580 -51.73 41.00 4.04
CA VAL A 580 -50.82 41.21 5.17
C VAL A 580 -50.10 39.90 5.42
N PRO A 581 -48.76 39.85 5.36
CA PRO A 581 -48.03 38.64 5.71
C PRO A 581 -48.28 38.30 7.18
N LEU A 582 -48.37 37.03 7.56
CA LEU A 582 -48.82 36.57 8.89
C LEU A 582 -50.26 36.99 9.19
N SER A 583 -50.45 37.97 10.08
CA SER A 583 -51.77 38.47 10.46
C SER A 583 -51.70 39.92 10.91
N ILE A 584 -52.83 40.63 10.87
CA ILE A 584 -52.94 41.98 11.44
C ILE A 584 -52.65 41.99 12.95
N SER A 585 -52.98 40.92 13.67
CA SER A 585 -52.66 40.79 15.10
C SER A 585 -51.15 40.76 15.31
N THR A 586 -50.44 39.93 14.53
CA THR A 586 -48.98 39.87 14.54
C THR A 586 -48.37 41.22 14.16
N LEU A 587 -48.91 41.88 13.13
CA LEU A 587 -48.46 43.20 12.69
C LEU A 587 -48.65 44.26 13.78
N TYR A 588 -49.77 44.23 14.50
CA TYR A 588 -50.03 45.15 15.60
C TYR A 588 -49.02 45.02 16.72
N TYR A 589 -48.64 43.79 17.10
CA TYR A 589 -47.58 43.60 18.10
C TYR A 589 -46.19 44.01 17.59
N TYR A 590 -45.96 43.88 16.28
CA TYR A 590 -44.69 44.25 15.66
C TYR A 590 -44.52 45.76 15.44
N LYS A 591 -45.61 46.46 15.08
CA LYS A 591 -45.65 47.89 14.72
C LYS A 591 -46.91 48.59 15.27
N SER A 592 -47.08 48.62 16.59
CA SER A 592 -48.31 49.08 17.25
C SER A 592 -48.72 50.52 16.95
N ASN A 593 -47.76 51.41 16.74
CA ASN A 593 -47.97 52.84 16.46
C ASN A 593 -47.99 53.20 14.96
N SER A 594 -48.07 52.19 14.08
CA SER A 594 -48.10 52.42 12.62
C SER A 594 -49.52 52.60 12.08
N TYR A 595 -49.59 53.16 10.88
CA TYR A 595 -50.80 53.38 10.11
C TYR A 595 -50.73 52.57 8.82
N LEU A 596 -51.87 51.97 8.45
CA LEU A 596 -52.09 51.49 7.10
C LEU A 596 -52.43 52.70 6.23
N ARG A 597 -51.55 53.04 5.30
CA ARG A 597 -51.69 54.22 4.43
C ARG A 597 -51.97 53.79 3.01
N LEU A 598 -53.06 54.28 2.44
CA LEU A 598 -53.42 54.06 1.04
C LEU A 598 -52.99 55.26 0.20
N PHE A 599 -52.06 55.03 -0.72
CA PHE A 599 -51.65 55.98 -1.74
C PHE A 599 -52.45 55.72 -3.00
N ALA A 600 -53.39 56.61 -3.29
CA ALA A 600 -54.18 56.56 -4.50
C ALA A 600 -54.48 57.97 -4.99
N LYS A 601 -54.83 58.10 -6.27
CA LYS A 601 -55.31 59.36 -6.86
C LYS A 601 -56.74 59.19 -7.33
N ILE A 602 -57.59 60.12 -6.90
CA ILE A 602 -58.97 60.23 -7.38
C ILE A 602 -59.00 61.44 -8.31
N THR A 603 -59.43 61.24 -9.55
CA THR A 603 -59.53 62.28 -10.57
C THR A 603 -60.95 62.34 -11.12
N LEU A 604 -61.53 63.53 -11.19
CA LEU A 604 -62.75 63.78 -11.95
C LEU A 604 -62.42 63.71 -13.44
N SER A 605 -62.79 62.59 -14.07
CA SER A 605 -62.52 62.32 -15.48
C SER A 605 -63.62 62.87 -16.39
N LYS A 606 -64.84 63.04 -15.87
CA LYS A 606 -65.97 63.63 -16.60
C LYS A 606 -66.95 64.23 -15.60
N LEU A 607 -67.35 65.48 -15.82
CA LEU A 607 -68.53 66.10 -15.24
C LEU A 607 -69.25 66.85 -16.35
N ALA A 608 -70.34 66.29 -16.85
CA ALA A 608 -71.05 66.85 -17.99
C ALA A 608 -72.55 66.76 -17.78
N SER A 609 -73.29 67.69 -18.37
CA SER A 609 -74.74 67.60 -18.55
C SER A 609 -75.04 67.28 -20.01
N THR A 610 -76.24 66.77 -20.32
CA THR A 610 -76.65 66.48 -21.71
C THR A 610 -76.64 67.71 -22.63
N GLY A 611 -76.53 68.93 -22.09
CA GLY A 611 -76.57 70.19 -22.84
C GLY A 611 -75.36 71.13 -22.71
N SER A 612 -74.26 70.79 -22.01
CA SER A 612 -73.13 71.72 -21.83
C SER A 612 -71.72 71.08 -21.76
N VAL A 613 -70.68 71.93 -21.72
CA VAL A 613 -69.25 71.57 -21.80
C VAL A 613 -68.77 70.81 -20.56
N GLU A 614 -67.89 69.83 -20.79
CA GLU A 614 -67.29 68.96 -19.78
C GLU A 614 -66.36 69.74 -18.82
N ASN A 615 -66.51 69.49 -17.51
CA ASN A 615 -65.54 69.87 -16.49
C ASN A 615 -64.70 68.63 -16.11
N THR A 616 -63.37 68.74 -16.13
CA THR A 616 -62.44 67.61 -15.89
C THR A 616 -61.17 68.08 -15.17
N GLY A 617 -60.45 67.14 -14.55
CA GLY A 617 -59.08 67.35 -14.08
C GLY A 617 -58.92 67.64 -12.58
N THR A 618 -60.00 67.90 -11.83
CA THR A 618 -59.96 67.99 -10.36
C THR A 618 -59.45 66.68 -9.78
N SER A 619 -58.39 66.72 -8.96
CA SER A 619 -57.82 65.52 -8.34
C SER A 619 -57.28 65.71 -6.92
N ILE A 620 -57.29 64.62 -6.15
CA ILE A 620 -56.65 64.49 -4.82
C ILE A 620 -55.77 63.25 -4.76
N GLY A 621 -54.85 63.23 -3.80
CA GLY A 621 -53.94 62.11 -3.59
C GLY A 621 -52.86 61.99 -4.67
N GLY A 622 -52.15 60.88 -4.68
CA GLY A 622 -51.03 60.63 -5.58
C GLY A 622 -50.15 59.48 -5.11
N SER A 623 -49.00 59.31 -5.76
CA SER A 623 -48.01 58.29 -5.40
C SER A 623 -47.27 58.61 -4.10
N THR A 624 -47.26 59.88 -3.66
CA THR A 624 -46.56 60.36 -2.46
C THR A 624 -47.50 60.93 -1.38
N SER A 625 -48.80 61.01 -1.67
CA SER A 625 -49.81 61.55 -0.74
C SER A 625 -50.85 60.48 -0.48
N SER A 626 -51.00 60.07 0.79
CA SER A 626 -52.06 59.15 1.17
C SER A 626 -53.41 59.86 1.10
N ILE A 627 -54.46 59.10 0.75
CA ILE A 627 -55.85 59.54 0.79
C ILE A 627 -56.59 58.97 1.99
N LEU A 628 -55.99 58.00 2.68
CA LEU A 628 -56.57 57.28 3.80
C LEU A 628 -55.46 56.73 4.68
N ASP A 629 -55.50 57.11 5.96
CA ASP A 629 -54.58 56.64 7.00
C ASP A 629 -55.39 56.00 8.14
N ILE A 630 -55.25 54.69 8.34
CA ILE A 630 -55.98 53.96 9.39
C ILE A 630 -54.98 53.42 10.42
N PRO A 631 -55.13 53.71 11.72
CA PRO A 631 -54.28 53.10 12.75
C PRO A 631 -54.36 51.56 12.69
N ILE A 632 -53.22 50.88 12.79
CA ILE A 632 -53.20 49.40 12.80
C ILE A 632 -53.99 48.84 14.00
N SER A 633 -54.01 49.54 15.12
CA SER A 633 -54.84 49.20 16.30
C SER A 633 -56.33 49.12 15.97
N THR A 634 -56.84 50.06 15.16
CA THR A 634 -58.23 50.08 14.70
C THR A 634 -58.54 48.86 13.85
N ILE A 635 -57.68 48.52 12.88
CA ILE A 635 -57.86 47.34 12.01
C ILE A 635 -57.76 46.04 12.83
N ASN A 636 -56.87 46.00 13.82
CA ASN A 636 -56.71 44.85 14.70
C ASN A 636 -57.98 44.57 15.53
N SER A 637 -58.67 45.63 15.98
CA SER A 637 -59.90 45.52 16.76
C SER A 637 -61.11 44.97 15.97
N LEU A 638 -61.07 45.00 14.63
CA LEU A 638 -62.12 44.42 13.80
C LEU A 638 -62.20 42.91 14.02
N SER A 639 -63.39 42.33 14.14
CA SER A 639 -63.52 40.88 14.11
C SER A 639 -63.32 40.37 12.67
N SER A 640 -62.65 39.22 12.51
CA SER A 640 -62.54 38.57 11.21
C SER A 640 -63.94 38.28 10.66
N ASN A 641 -64.20 38.65 9.42
CA ASN A 641 -65.52 38.58 8.79
C ASN A 641 -66.63 39.40 9.49
N GLY A 642 -66.27 40.32 10.39
CA GLY A 642 -67.21 41.20 11.10
C GLY A 642 -67.63 42.43 10.30
N ASN A 643 -68.25 43.38 11.03
CA ASN A 643 -68.59 44.70 10.51
C ASN A 643 -67.32 45.42 10.03
N PRO A 644 -67.35 46.04 8.84
CA PRO A 644 -66.21 46.79 8.34
C PRO A 644 -65.98 48.05 9.17
N TRP A 645 -64.74 48.54 9.16
CA TRP A 645 -64.47 49.92 9.52
C TRP A 645 -64.92 50.82 8.38
N THR A 646 -65.70 51.85 8.67
CA THR A 646 -66.19 52.83 7.68
C THR A 646 -65.52 54.17 7.89
N GLY A 647 -65.08 54.81 6.82
CA GLY A 647 -64.58 56.19 6.82
C GLY A 647 -64.93 56.93 5.54
N GLU A 648 -64.95 58.26 5.61
CA GLU A 648 -65.05 59.14 4.44
C GLU A 648 -63.66 59.67 4.08
N ILE A 649 -63.32 59.69 2.80
CA ILE A 649 -62.05 60.25 2.30
C ILE A 649 -62.13 61.77 2.43
N ASP A 650 -61.19 62.36 3.18
CA ASP A 650 -61.07 63.80 3.23
C ASP A 650 -60.57 64.33 1.87
N THR A 651 -61.46 65.03 1.17
CA THR A 651 -61.18 65.61 -0.14
C THR A 651 -60.59 67.02 -0.06
N GLY A 652 -60.44 67.60 1.14
CA GLY A 652 -60.08 69.00 1.34
C GLY A 652 -61.06 69.98 0.66
N GLY A 653 -62.31 69.56 0.48
CA GLY A 653 -63.35 70.31 -0.23
C GLY A 653 -63.23 70.32 -1.76
N LYS A 654 -62.26 69.62 -2.36
CA LYS A 654 -62.04 69.68 -3.82
C LYS A 654 -63.19 69.13 -4.66
N PHE A 655 -64.00 68.21 -4.13
CA PHE A 655 -65.18 67.66 -4.83
C PHE A 655 -66.50 68.19 -4.24
N ASN A 656 -66.46 69.31 -3.53
CA ASN A 656 -67.63 70.00 -3.05
C ASN A 656 -68.08 71.06 -4.07
N ASN A 657 -69.39 71.17 -4.32
CA ASN A 657 -69.99 72.21 -5.17
C ASN A 657 -69.32 72.38 -6.55
N GLN A 658 -68.93 71.27 -7.21
CA GLN A 658 -68.32 71.29 -8.53
C GLN A 658 -69.34 71.80 -9.56
N ARG A 659 -69.04 72.95 -10.18
CA ARG A 659 -69.98 73.60 -11.08
C ARG A 659 -70.04 72.91 -12.44
N VAL A 660 -71.26 72.67 -12.90
CA VAL A 660 -71.58 72.16 -14.24
C VAL A 660 -72.69 73.03 -14.85
N GLY A 661 -72.57 73.36 -16.13
CA GLY A 661 -73.62 74.10 -16.84
C GLY A 661 -74.80 73.19 -17.18
N PHE A 662 -76.01 73.70 -17.20
CA PHE A 662 -77.21 72.94 -17.57
C PHE A 662 -78.30 73.84 -18.13
N ARG A 663 -79.30 73.24 -18.80
CA ARG A 663 -80.51 73.92 -19.24
C ARG A 663 -81.59 73.82 -18.16
N THR A 664 -82.10 74.96 -17.71
CA THR A 664 -83.21 75.04 -16.77
C THR A 664 -84.56 75.17 -17.48
N ARG A 665 -85.61 74.59 -16.88
CA ARG A 665 -86.98 74.61 -17.39
C ARG A 665 -87.66 75.94 -17.05
N SER A 666 -88.10 76.67 -18.07
CA SER A 666 -88.90 77.89 -17.93
C SER A 666 -90.18 77.74 -18.74
N TRP A 667 -91.34 77.76 -18.07
CA TRP A 667 -92.66 77.62 -18.71
C TRP A 667 -92.77 76.41 -19.66
N GLY A 668 -92.17 75.28 -19.27
CA GLY A 668 -92.18 74.03 -20.04
C GLY A 668 -91.12 73.92 -21.14
N MET A 669 -90.34 74.97 -21.42
CA MET A 669 -89.25 74.98 -22.41
C MET A 669 -87.86 74.91 -21.75
N CYS A 670 -86.91 74.22 -22.40
CA CYS A 670 -85.56 73.96 -21.89
C CYS A 670 -84.50 74.80 -22.59
N ASN A 671 -84.60 76.13 -22.46
CA ASN A 671 -83.85 77.07 -23.32
C ASN A 671 -82.90 78.01 -22.56
N LYS A 672 -82.97 78.08 -21.23
CA LYS A 672 -82.11 78.97 -20.42
C LYS A 672 -80.93 78.19 -19.86
N SER A 673 -79.70 78.70 -20.01
CA SER A 673 -78.53 78.11 -19.35
C SER A 673 -78.34 78.67 -17.93
N ASP A 674 -77.90 77.81 -17.02
CA ASP A 674 -77.48 78.15 -15.66
C ASP A 674 -76.34 77.21 -15.21
N THR A 675 -75.81 77.39 -14.00
CA THR A 675 -74.80 76.51 -13.41
C THR A 675 -75.27 75.92 -12.10
N LEU A 676 -75.05 74.62 -11.90
CA LEU A 676 -75.36 73.91 -10.67
C LEU A 676 -74.11 73.30 -10.05
N GLY A 677 -74.08 73.20 -8.73
CA GLY A 677 -73.05 72.47 -8.00
C GLY A 677 -73.39 71.01 -7.77
N ILE A 678 -72.45 70.12 -8.07
CA ILE A 678 -72.49 68.70 -7.69
C ILE A 678 -71.48 68.46 -6.56
N THR A 679 -71.93 67.76 -5.52
CA THR A 679 -71.08 67.35 -4.39
C THR A 679 -70.92 65.84 -4.38
N SER A 680 -69.67 65.38 -4.31
CA SER A 680 -69.33 63.96 -4.34
C SER A 680 -68.68 63.53 -3.03
N ARG A 681 -69.17 62.42 -2.48
CA ARG A 681 -68.61 61.78 -1.30
C ARG A 681 -68.00 60.44 -1.67
N PHE A 682 -66.88 60.14 -1.03
CA PHE A 682 -66.12 58.92 -1.25
C PHE A 682 -65.98 58.19 0.07
N GLU A 683 -66.80 57.17 0.26
CA GLU A 683 -66.78 56.33 1.45
C GLU A 683 -65.88 55.11 1.20
N VAL A 684 -65.12 54.71 2.22
CA VAL A 684 -64.32 53.50 2.22
C VAL A 684 -64.70 52.62 3.39
N ASN A 685 -64.90 51.33 3.09
CA ASN A 685 -65.17 50.28 4.04
C ASN A 685 -63.99 49.29 4.03
N VAL A 686 -63.34 49.10 5.19
CA VAL A 686 -62.21 48.17 5.33
C VAL A 686 -62.63 46.98 6.17
N ARG A 687 -62.58 45.79 5.58
CA ARG A 687 -62.92 44.53 6.24
C ARG A 687 -61.70 43.63 6.36
N LYS A 688 -61.58 43.00 7.52
CA LYS A 688 -60.55 41.99 7.80
C LYS A 688 -61.12 40.59 7.57
N ASN A 689 -60.50 39.80 6.68
CA ASN A 689 -60.86 38.39 6.48
C ASN A 689 -60.21 37.47 7.52
N SER A 690 -60.63 36.20 7.56
CA SER A 690 -59.90 35.16 8.30
C SER A 690 -58.45 35.00 7.79
N VAL A 691 -57.57 34.53 8.67
CA VAL A 691 -56.22 34.12 8.28
C VAL A 691 -56.32 32.85 7.42
N ASP A 692 -55.65 32.85 6.28
CA ASP A 692 -55.55 31.70 5.37
C ASP A 692 -54.07 31.36 5.17
N GLY A 693 -53.69 30.14 5.57
CA GLY A 693 -52.28 29.74 5.71
C GLY A 693 -51.51 30.70 6.63
N ASP A 694 -50.46 31.30 6.08
CA ASP A 694 -49.58 32.25 6.77
C ASP A 694 -49.93 33.72 6.50
N ASN A 695 -51.12 34.06 5.98
CA ASN A 695 -51.44 35.46 5.64
C ASN A 695 -52.88 35.87 5.99
N GLN A 696 -53.13 37.17 6.06
CA GLN A 696 -54.46 37.73 6.25
C GLN A 696 -54.79 38.78 5.19
N SER A 697 -55.96 38.66 4.54
CA SER A 697 -56.40 39.64 3.53
C SER A 697 -57.24 40.76 4.16
N LEU A 698 -56.97 42.00 3.77
CA LEU A 698 -57.82 43.16 3.99
C LEU A 698 -58.54 43.54 2.70
N ILE A 699 -59.87 43.63 2.76
CA ILE A 699 -60.70 44.09 1.65
C ILE A 699 -61.00 45.58 1.87
N PHE A 700 -60.63 46.41 0.92
CA PHE A 700 -61.06 47.80 0.85
C PHE A 700 -62.21 47.91 -0.15
N SER A 701 -63.31 48.53 0.27
CA SER A 701 -64.52 48.72 -0.51
C SER A 701 -64.85 50.20 -0.62
N PHE A 702 -64.76 50.76 -1.82
CA PHE A 702 -65.05 52.16 -2.08
C PHE A 702 -66.47 52.32 -2.59
N THR A 703 -67.19 53.31 -2.05
CA THR A 703 -68.49 53.75 -2.55
C THR A 703 -68.41 55.22 -2.91
N VAL A 704 -68.83 55.55 -4.13
CA VAL A 704 -68.95 56.94 -4.59
C VAL A 704 -70.42 57.29 -4.65
N SER A 705 -70.77 58.42 -4.06
CA SER A 705 -72.14 58.96 -4.11
C SER A 705 -72.10 60.41 -4.53
N ASN A 706 -72.96 60.78 -5.48
CA ASN A 706 -73.13 62.17 -5.88
C ASN A 706 -74.48 62.70 -5.42
N SER A 707 -74.49 63.97 -5.06
CA SER A 707 -75.70 64.68 -4.68
C SER A 707 -75.70 66.07 -5.28
N MET A 708 -76.88 66.54 -5.63
CA MET A 708 -77.13 67.90 -6.07
C MET A 708 -78.50 68.37 -5.58
N SER A 709 -78.66 69.67 -5.42
CA SER A 709 -79.92 70.31 -5.05
C SER A 709 -80.34 71.27 -6.16
N ASP A 710 -81.43 71.00 -6.87
CA ASP A 710 -81.92 71.86 -7.96
C ASP A 710 -83.45 71.94 -8.03
N TRP A 711 -83.95 72.92 -8.79
CA TRP A 711 -85.33 73.39 -8.86
C TRP A 711 -86.03 73.04 -10.19
N SER A 712 -85.29 72.78 -11.29
CA SER A 712 -85.90 72.60 -12.62
C SER A 712 -84.95 72.19 -13.76
N THR A 713 -83.90 71.38 -13.55
CA THR A 713 -83.03 70.91 -14.65
C THR A 713 -83.78 70.12 -15.73
N CYS A 714 -83.46 70.41 -17.00
CA CYS A 714 -83.85 69.63 -18.18
C CYS A 714 -82.76 68.66 -18.65
N ASP A 715 -81.58 68.70 -18.05
CA ASP A 715 -80.43 67.91 -18.45
C ASP A 715 -80.15 66.84 -17.40
N SER A 716 -79.76 65.66 -17.87
CA SER A 716 -79.18 64.62 -17.01
C SER A 716 -77.67 64.86 -16.88
N PHE A 717 -77.08 64.40 -15.78
CA PHE A 717 -75.67 64.63 -15.46
C PHE A 717 -74.90 63.32 -15.39
N ASP A 718 -73.75 63.28 -16.06
CA ASP A 718 -72.79 62.19 -15.96
C ASP A 718 -71.58 62.63 -15.14
N THR A 719 -71.22 61.84 -14.12
CA THR A 719 -70.01 62.06 -13.32
C THR A 719 -69.13 60.83 -13.30
N TRP A 720 -67.87 60.95 -13.75
CA TRP A 720 -66.94 59.83 -13.79
C TRP A 720 -65.70 60.13 -12.96
N TYR A 721 -65.39 59.22 -12.03
CA TYR A 721 -64.18 59.31 -11.22
C TYR A 721 -63.22 58.20 -11.56
N LYS A 722 -61.99 58.57 -11.93
CA LYS A 722 -60.88 57.65 -12.10
C LYS A 722 -60.09 57.53 -10.80
N PHE A 723 -60.03 56.31 -10.28
CA PHE A 723 -59.21 55.93 -9.14
C PHE A 723 -57.99 55.16 -9.62
N THR A 724 -56.80 55.63 -9.26
CA THR A 724 -55.55 54.92 -9.51
C THR A 724 -54.88 54.63 -8.17
N ILE A 725 -54.72 53.35 -7.83
CA ILE A 725 -54.04 52.87 -6.61
C ILE A 725 -52.55 52.76 -6.88
N TYR A 726 -51.75 53.57 -6.20
CA TYR A 726 -50.30 53.53 -6.32
C TYR A 726 -49.66 52.57 -5.33
N GLY A 727 -50.29 52.34 -4.19
CA GLY A 727 -49.78 51.39 -3.23
C GLY A 727 -50.39 51.51 -1.84
N ILE A 728 -50.00 50.57 -1.00
CA ILE A 728 -50.36 50.51 0.41
C ILE A 728 -49.10 50.28 1.20
N SER A 729 -48.93 51.02 2.28
CA SER A 729 -47.79 50.87 3.18
C SER A 729 -48.24 50.77 4.63
N VAL A 730 -47.34 50.23 5.46
CA VAL A 730 -47.47 50.27 6.92
C VAL A 730 -46.27 51.03 7.49
N GLU A 731 -46.52 52.27 7.90
CA GLU A 731 -45.48 53.18 8.39
C GLU A 731 -45.95 53.98 9.61
N SER A 732 -44.98 54.44 10.41
CA SER A 732 -45.23 55.35 11.52
C SER A 732 -45.41 56.78 10.98
N LYS A 733 -46.22 57.59 11.66
CA LYS A 733 -46.46 58.99 11.26
C LYS A 733 -45.23 59.88 11.41
#